data_AF-A0A974SMT4-F1
#
_entry.id   AF-A0A974SMT4-F1
#
_cell.length_a   1.000
_cell.length_b   1.000
_cell.length_c   1.000
_cell.angle_alpha   90.00
_cell.angle_beta   90.00
_cell.angle_gamma   90.00
#
_symmetry.space_group_name_H-M   'P 1'
#
loop_
_entity.id
_entity.type
_entity.pdbx_description
1 polymer ?
#
loop_
_entity_poly.entity_id
_entity_poly.type
_entity_poly.pdbx_seq_one_letter_code
_entity_poly.pdbx_strand_id
1 'polypeptide(L)'
;MIRVALVQFNYLPAYFSPESDHLSIEGFTSHLNVDLSRCLNAASLRELRQHSRETSEGFLRQKLEHIVRAAHAARANLVVFPEYSIPISVLPICQSLSKELSCTIVAGSHRVPVEREKEYASLGFAESPVPGTAVAPVFRPNGKPIFFYKKTPSKWEPDLEFVSTNSQPEPFVEGETECVSLLLCIDALHASNLGEEFRGAKKPRLLICPSLSPSTTPFEVAGAFLATNDCLLAYANDSVGGQTSVYASQGIIEKWVQPLFPCRAIPEGDEAILRADLDLTQIVPSRGSVYAIPKSIAPWAIPIVHSEQGAAKLHESLVKLCDRYLGERKLSKVAESINNFLAVHGAGLEQAVYERLRSVRDIAQGAGDLNREKVLDSLRICFVPPDVPSLQQFEADTLASLQRRLRDAILEAGSDATEIGRAISAIKLRCTKLPAAAGCQDQESLEAPSRLDRGVEWSIARFQNRGGDLDRFRQLVLNDEIGIIFIAGPSGIGKTDFVRAALSKLFPGHGELPISVYSGMSASQLLAEVAVSLGRPYDVDALDAMAEDALAIPVKEVAHVFQNRKDQFLVLDDLALVFRKNASRKDAEILKAFLSAFGTRCAKRAAKVIICWSGFLPEFVRSTPYSATINLKVLEDEYVRRIVERQIQLVKDQFHADAELTVDHKVVSLLSGHPLSAVTLVECAREKRDPAFLTSPVKARESIAKGLLPDFASNPEEKRQLAMLSCIRRPISLSVLRDLDAEGERLADFAAAFAERAAVLLPERDGVKLHEAIREEFLVELEKDPTEKRRVHAYLARLYKSMLPNKYVKGRGALIARAEYVHHLVAGGALEKTTQEARRLITQIKRSAREVYAEERNYVVALDALNVAASISTKDEEIQEALGRCNARLQRWDDSDAAFLSAIDIGRAKKKPVAWILKNWGHIRARFSYYDRAEELFAEAEQEAGGDKDASILGARAYMNWKRGELADAEKGFCAALDRDPWHEYSIVYFGKLLRYLGKTQEAADLDRKYQQLKESNMRRPDALRDDFFDNE
;
A
#
# COMPACT_ATOMS: atom_id res chain seq x y z
N MET A 1 -24.14 50.85 16.95
CA MET A 1 -23.49 49.51 16.93
C MET A 1 -22.55 49.49 15.75
N ILE A 2 -21.25 49.37 16.01
CA ILE A 2 -20.22 49.27 14.99
C ILE A 2 -20.05 47.81 14.62
N ARG A 3 -20.10 47.48 13.34
CA ARG A 3 -19.71 46.18 12.83
C ARG A 3 -18.36 46.32 12.12
N VAL A 4 -17.33 45.87 12.80
CA VAL A 4 -15.95 45.95 12.31
C VAL A 4 -15.56 44.68 11.57
N ALA A 5 -14.85 44.86 10.46
CA ALA A 5 -14.18 43.82 9.69
C ALA A 5 -12.66 44.09 9.72
N LEU A 6 -11.92 43.28 10.47
CA LEU A 6 -10.47 43.35 10.55
C LEU A 6 -9.88 42.35 9.56
N VAL A 7 -9.11 42.84 8.61
CA VAL A 7 -8.58 42.01 7.51
C VAL A 7 -7.20 41.51 7.89
N GLN A 8 -7.00 40.20 7.77
CA GLN A 8 -5.70 39.54 7.77
C GLN A 8 -5.46 38.91 6.40
N PHE A 9 -4.44 39.34 5.67
CA PHE A 9 -4.14 38.79 4.35
C PHE A 9 -2.66 38.95 4.01
N ASN A 10 -2.16 38.17 3.05
CA ASN A 10 -0.80 38.34 2.53
C ASN A 10 -0.76 39.45 1.49
N TYR A 11 0.26 40.30 1.59
CA TYR A 11 0.59 41.37 0.67
C TYR A 11 2.11 41.66 0.70
N LEU A 12 2.59 42.40 -0.29
CA LEU A 12 3.91 43.03 -0.24
C LEU A 12 3.79 44.39 0.44
N PRO A 13 4.60 44.71 1.46
CA PRO A 13 4.51 45.99 2.15
C PRO A 13 4.74 47.17 1.20
N ALA A 14 3.84 48.14 1.23
CA ALA A 14 3.94 49.46 0.61
C ALA A 14 4.95 50.37 1.35
N TYR A 15 6.14 49.82 1.60
CA TYR A 15 7.28 50.48 2.22
C TYR A 15 8.45 50.47 1.24
N PHE A 16 9.18 51.58 1.18
CA PHE A 16 10.40 51.70 0.40
C PHE A 16 11.41 52.51 1.21
N SER A 17 12.70 52.25 0.99
CA SER A 17 13.85 53.00 1.46
C SER A 17 14.63 53.52 0.25
N PRO A 18 15.67 54.36 0.43
CA PRO A 18 16.57 54.71 -0.67
C PRO A 18 17.22 53.50 -1.36
N GLU A 19 17.36 52.38 -0.65
CA GLU A 19 18.07 51.18 -1.10
C GLU A 19 17.13 50.04 -1.54
N SER A 20 15.86 50.03 -1.12
CA SER A 20 14.90 48.94 -1.34
C SER A 20 13.47 49.42 -1.60
N ASP A 21 12.75 48.76 -2.52
CA ASP A 21 11.29 48.94 -2.69
C ASP A 21 10.61 47.59 -2.42
N HIS A 22 10.00 47.45 -1.23
CA HIS A 22 9.40 46.19 -0.78
C HIS A 22 8.11 45.85 -1.53
N LEU A 23 7.53 46.81 -2.26
CA LEU A 23 6.39 46.58 -3.15
C LEU A 23 6.81 45.96 -4.50
N SER A 24 8.11 45.96 -4.77
CA SER A 24 8.72 45.43 -5.99
C SER A 24 9.50 44.13 -5.71
N ILE A 25 10.40 43.74 -6.61
CA ILE A 25 11.04 42.42 -6.56
C ILE A 25 11.90 42.19 -5.30
N GLU A 26 12.41 43.26 -4.69
CA GLU A 26 13.13 43.21 -3.42
C GLU A 26 12.29 42.65 -2.26
N GLY A 27 10.96 42.78 -2.35
CA GLY A 27 10.03 42.13 -1.41
C GLY A 27 10.21 40.61 -1.37
N PHE A 28 10.64 39.99 -2.48
CA PHE A 28 10.86 38.54 -2.59
C PHE A 28 12.33 38.13 -2.47
N THR A 29 13.29 39.00 -2.79
CA THR A 29 14.70 38.61 -2.85
C THR A 29 15.52 39.02 -1.63
N SER A 30 15.03 39.95 -0.80
CA SER A 30 15.75 40.46 0.37
C SER A 30 16.20 39.37 1.35
N HIS A 31 15.43 38.29 1.50
CA HIS A 31 15.75 37.16 2.37
C HIS A 31 16.61 36.07 1.69
N LEU A 32 16.82 36.16 0.37
CA LEU A 32 17.62 35.19 -0.40
C LEU A 32 19.12 35.51 -0.40
N ASN A 33 19.53 36.63 0.23
CA ASN A 33 20.90 37.16 0.18
C ASN A 33 21.42 37.32 -1.26
N VAL A 34 20.53 37.75 -2.18
CA VAL A 34 20.86 37.99 -3.59
C VAL A 34 20.93 39.49 -3.84
N ASP A 35 22.11 39.98 -4.24
CA ASP A 35 22.29 41.36 -4.67
C ASP A 35 22.01 41.48 -6.18
N LEU A 36 20.75 41.80 -6.53
CA LEU A 36 20.32 41.95 -7.92
C LEU A 36 21.06 43.08 -8.65
N SER A 37 21.59 44.07 -7.93
CA SER A 37 22.33 45.19 -8.53
C SER A 37 23.68 44.76 -9.11
N ARG A 38 24.25 43.64 -8.62
CA ARG A 38 25.45 43.00 -9.17
C ARG A 38 25.15 42.05 -10.33
N CYS A 39 23.91 41.57 -10.41
CA CYS A 39 23.50 40.56 -11.37
C CYS A 39 22.92 41.16 -12.66
N LEU A 40 22.29 42.34 -12.58
CA LEU A 40 21.59 42.99 -13.68
C LEU A 40 22.06 44.43 -13.84
N ASN A 41 22.12 44.91 -15.08
CA ASN A 41 22.38 46.32 -15.32
C ASN A 41 21.23 47.20 -14.79
N ALA A 42 21.53 48.48 -14.54
CA ALA A 42 20.59 49.42 -13.91
C ALA A 42 19.31 49.68 -14.72
N ALA A 43 19.28 49.44 -16.04
CA ALA A 43 18.08 49.60 -16.86
C ALA A 43 17.18 48.37 -16.72
N SER A 44 17.72 47.16 -16.92
CA SER A 44 17.00 45.89 -16.75
C SER A 44 16.42 45.72 -15.35
N LEU A 45 17.18 46.14 -14.32
CA LEU A 45 16.69 46.10 -12.94
C LEU A 45 15.55 47.10 -12.70
N ARG A 46 15.63 48.31 -13.29
CA ARG A 46 14.55 49.30 -13.21
C ARG A 46 13.26 48.81 -13.87
N GLU A 47 13.35 48.24 -15.07
CA GLU A 47 12.19 47.66 -15.75
C GLU A 47 11.57 46.52 -14.95
N LEU A 48 12.40 45.65 -14.37
CA LEU A 48 11.93 44.54 -13.55
C LEU A 48 11.21 45.02 -12.28
N ARG A 49 11.78 46.00 -11.59
CA ARG A 49 11.16 46.62 -10.41
C ARG A 49 9.82 47.26 -10.75
N GLN A 50 9.78 48.04 -11.83
CA GLN A 50 8.56 48.68 -12.30
C GLN A 50 7.49 47.66 -12.66
N HIS A 51 7.84 46.64 -13.44
CA HIS A 51 6.90 45.59 -13.84
C HIS A 51 6.37 44.79 -12.64
N SER A 52 7.27 44.39 -11.72
CA SER A 52 6.90 43.71 -10.48
C SER A 52 5.92 44.56 -9.67
N ARG A 53 6.24 45.85 -9.48
CA ARG A 53 5.41 46.80 -8.75
C ARG A 53 4.02 46.99 -9.39
N GLU A 54 3.94 47.26 -10.68
CA GLU A 54 2.68 47.43 -11.39
C GLU A 54 1.79 46.18 -11.28
N THR A 55 2.41 44.99 -11.32
CA THR A 55 1.70 43.72 -11.17
C THR A 55 1.23 43.50 -9.74
N SER A 56 2.06 43.78 -8.73
CA SER A 56 1.69 43.75 -7.30
C SER A 56 0.51 44.68 -7.01
N GLU A 57 0.55 45.91 -7.52
CA GLU A 57 -0.50 46.91 -7.34
C GLU A 57 -1.81 46.47 -8.03
N GLY A 58 -1.73 45.86 -9.21
CA GLY A 58 -2.87 45.28 -9.92
C GLY A 58 -3.52 44.13 -9.16
N PHE A 59 -2.71 43.19 -8.66
CA PHE A 59 -3.13 42.09 -7.80
C PHE A 59 -3.84 42.59 -6.54
N LEU A 60 -3.22 43.53 -5.81
CA LEU A 60 -3.81 44.10 -4.59
C LEU A 60 -5.15 44.76 -4.87
N ARG A 61 -5.27 45.54 -5.96
CA ARG A 61 -6.54 46.20 -6.33
C ARG A 61 -7.69 45.20 -6.46
N GLN A 62 -7.48 44.09 -7.17
CA GLN A 62 -8.50 43.06 -7.37
C GLN A 62 -8.84 42.36 -6.05
N LYS A 63 -7.83 41.93 -5.29
CA LYS A 63 -8.02 41.25 -4.00
C LYS A 63 -8.79 42.11 -3.00
N LEU A 64 -8.47 43.41 -2.92
CA LEU A 64 -9.16 44.35 -2.02
C LEU A 64 -10.63 44.52 -2.36
N GLU A 65 -10.98 44.59 -3.65
CA GLU A 65 -12.36 44.69 -4.07
C GLU A 65 -13.19 43.52 -3.53
N HIS A 66 -12.68 42.29 -3.67
CA HIS A 66 -13.34 41.10 -3.14
C HIS A 66 -13.46 41.11 -1.61
N ILE A 67 -12.38 41.49 -0.90
CA ILE A 67 -12.37 41.57 0.56
C ILE A 67 -13.39 42.59 1.08
N VAL A 68 -13.40 43.81 0.53
CA VAL A 68 -14.33 44.86 0.98
C VAL A 68 -15.78 44.48 0.67
N ARG A 69 -16.05 43.91 -0.51
CA ARG A 69 -17.39 43.43 -0.86
C ARG A 69 -17.83 42.28 0.04
N ALA A 70 -16.94 41.36 0.40
CA ALA A 70 -17.23 40.28 1.35
C ALA A 70 -17.50 40.82 2.77
N ALA A 71 -16.72 41.80 3.23
CA ALA A 71 -16.95 42.50 4.49
C ALA A 71 -18.31 43.22 4.50
N HIS A 72 -18.67 43.91 3.41
CA HIS A 72 -19.97 44.54 3.24
C HIS A 72 -21.12 43.52 3.18
N ALA A 73 -20.94 42.38 2.51
CA ALA A 73 -21.91 41.28 2.49
C ALA A 73 -22.11 40.67 3.88
N ALA A 74 -21.08 40.74 4.74
CA ALA A 74 -21.15 40.46 6.16
C ALA A 74 -21.67 41.65 7.00
N ARG A 75 -22.18 42.70 6.33
CA ARG A 75 -22.80 43.92 6.86
C ARG A 75 -21.87 44.84 7.65
N ALA A 76 -20.55 44.74 7.45
CA ALA A 76 -19.58 45.59 8.13
C ALA A 76 -19.70 47.05 7.66
N ASN A 77 -19.65 47.98 8.61
CA ASN A 77 -19.64 49.43 8.34
C ASN A 77 -18.25 50.06 8.57
N LEU A 78 -17.30 49.30 9.12
CA LEU A 78 -15.90 49.66 9.26
C LEU A 78 -15.02 48.50 8.80
N VAL A 79 -14.15 48.74 7.82
CA VAL A 79 -13.16 47.77 7.31
C VAL A 79 -11.77 48.29 7.61
N VAL A 80 -10.92 47.45 8.20
CA VAL A 80 -9.56 47.82 8.61
C VAL A 80 -8.56 46.88 7.94
N PHE A 81 -7.64 47.48 7.20
CA PHE A 81 -6.51 46.77 6.60
C PHE A 81 -5.23 46.90 7.44
N PRO A 82 -4.28 45.95 7.35
CA PRO A 82 -3.01 45.98 8.07
C PRO A 82 -2.09 47.14 7.66
N GLU A 83 -1.07 47.41 8.47
CA GLU A 83 -0.06 48.44 8.18
C GLU A 83 0.69 48.15 6.87
N TYR A 84 1.06 49.17 6.07
CA TYR A 84 1.72 48.99 4.77
C TYR A 84 0.98 48.13 3.73
N SER A 85 -0.29 47.80 3.93
CA SER A 85 -0.98 46.90 3.00
C SER A 85 -1.48 47.56 1.71
N ILE A 86 -1.71 48.88 1.71
CA ILE A 86 -2.34 49.59 0.59
C ILE A 86 -1.44 50.71 0.07
N PRO A 87 -0.82 50.58 -1.11
CA PRO A 87 -0.04 51.65 -1.70
C PRO A 87 -0.92 52.78 -2.26
N ILE A 88 -0.34 53.97 -2.44
CA ILE A 88 -1.05 55.18 -2.92
C ILE A 88 -1.84 54.96 -4.22
N SER A 89 -1.29 54.20 -5.17
CA SER A 89 -1.92 53.90 -6.47
C SER A 89 -3.18 53.02 -6.37
N VAL A 90 -3.39 52.39 -5.22
CA VAL A 90 -4.53 51.53 -4.95
C VAL A 90 -5.61 52.27 -4.17
N LEU A 91 -5.28 53.35 -3.44
CA LEU A 91 -6.24 54.17 -2.69
C LEU A 91 -7.49 54.64 -3.46
N PRO A 92 -7.47 54.93 -4.78
CA PRO A 92 -8.70 55.24 -5.51
C PRO A 92 -9.80 54.17 -5.38
N ILE A 93 -9.43 52.87 -5.31
CA ILE A 93 -10.42 51.79 -5.14
C ILE A 93 -11.07 51.86 -3.76
N CYS A 94 -10.31 52.16 -2.72
CA CYS A 94 -10.82 52.31 -1.36
C CYS A 94 -11.81 53.48 -1.27
N GLN A 95 -11.50 54.62 -1.90
CA GLN A 95 -12.41 55.76 -1.95
C GLN A 95 -13.72 55.41 -2.68
N SER A 96 -13.62 54.72 -3.83
CA SER A 96 -14.78 54.29 -4.61
C SER A 96 -15.66 53.34 -3.82
N LEU A 97 -15.08 52.28 -3.26
CA LEU A 97 -15.81 51.26 -2.49
C LEU A 97 -16.43 51.82 -1.20
N SER A 98 -15.75 52.75 -0.52
CA SER A 98 -16.28 53.41 0.67
C SER A 98 -17.58 54.18 0.37
N LYS A 99 -17.63 54.89 -0.76
CA LYS A 99 -18.82 55.61 -1.24
C LYS A 99 -19.90 54.67 -1.76
N GLU A 100 -19.52 53.68 -2.57
CA GLU A 100 -20.45 52.72 -3.20
C GLU A 100 -21.19 51.87 -2.15
N LEU A 101 -20.44 51.34 -1.17
CA LEU A 101 -20.93 50.37 -0.20
C LEU A 101 -21.33 51.02 1.13
N SER A 102 -21.27 52.35 1.21
CA SER A 102 -21.54 53.14 2.41
C SER A 102 -20.81 52.62 3.66
N CYS A 103 -19.52 52.30 3.53
CA CYS A 103 -18.69 51.81 4.64
C CYS A 103 -17.43 52.67 4.84
N THR A 104 -16.94 52.74 6.07
CA THR A 104 -15.68 53.40 6.40
C THR A 104 -14.52 52.43 6.17
N ILE A 105 -13.48 52.87 5.45
CA ILE A 105 -12.31 52.03 5.14
C ILE A 105 -11.06 52.68 5.71
N VAL A 106 -10.41 51.99 6.65
CA VAL A 106 -9.05 52.28 7.11
C VAL A 106 -8.10 51.50 6.21
N ALA A 107 -7.48 52.19 5.26
CA ALA A 107 -6.68 51.59 4.19
C ALA A 107 -5.27 51.19 4.65
N GLY A 108 -5.11 50.71 5.88
CA GLY A 108 -3.79 50.43 6.43
C GLY A 108 -2.93 51.68 6.50
N SER A 109 -1.63 51.54 6.23
CA SER A 109 -0.72 52.67 6.01
C SER A 109 0.13 52.47 4.76
N HIS A 110 0.91 53.48 4.40
CA HIS A 110 2.01 53.38 3.44
C HIS A 110 3.01 54.51 3.66
N ARG A 111 4.24 54.35 3.15
CA ARG A 111 5.22 55.44 3.14
C ARG A 111 4.85 56.45 2.04
N VAL A 112 4.87 57.74 2.35
CA VAL A 112 4.54 58.82 1.40
C VAL A 112 5.71 59.05 0.43
N PRO A 113 5.55 58.80 -0.88
CA PRO A 113 6.59 59.09 -1.87
C PRO A 113 6.61 60.58 -2.23
N VAL A 114 7.83 61.13 -2.39
CA VAL A 114 8.07 62.53 -2.78
C VAL A 114 7.36 62.88 -4.10
N GLU A 115 7.40 61.98 -5.08
CA GLU A 115 6.93 62.26 -6.43
C GLU A 115 5.40 62.23 -6.59
N ARG A 116 4.67 61.65 -5.62
CA ARG A 116 3.21 61.40 -5.75
C ARG A 116 2.35 62.14 -4.73
N GLU A 117 2.91 63.15 -4.06
CA GLU A 117 2.21 63.99 -3.09
C GLU A 117 0.92 64.61 -3.68
N LYS A 118 0.94 64.99 -4.96
CA LYS A 118 -0.23 65.61 -5.62
C LYS A 118 -1.43 64.66 -5.80
N GLU A 119 -1.23 63.35 -5.71
CA GLU A 119 -2.31 62.37 -5.93
C GLU A 119 -3.34 62.38 -4.79
N TYR A 120 -2.95 62.76 -3.56
CA TYR A 120 -3.91 62.82 -2.44
C TYR A 120 -4.97 63.90 -2.62
N ALA A 121 -4.64 65.03 -3.24
CA ALA A 121 -5.63 66.06 -3.55
C ALA A 121 -6.75 65.51 -4.45
N SER A 122 -6.41 64.64 -5.41
CA SER A 122 -7.40 64.00 -6.30
C SER A 122 -8.33 63.02 -5.56
N LEU A 123 -7.88 62.50 -4.42
CA LEU A 123 -8.64 61.61 -3.53
C LEU A 123 -9.50 62.39 -2.52
N GLY A 124 -9.49 63.73 -2.57
CA GLY A 124 -10.32 64.59 -1.73
C GLY A 124 -9.74 64.91 -0.35
N PHE A 125 -8.45 64.63 -0.11
CA PHE A 125 -7.78 65.10 1.10
C PHE A 125 -7.60 66.62 1.07
N ALA A 126 -7.85 67.27 2.20
CA ALA A 126 -7.73 68.72 2.32
C ALA A 126 -6.28 69.21 2.23
N GLU A 127 -5.35 68.39 2.74
CA GLU A 127 -3.92 68.66 2.77
C GLU A 127 -3.18 67.42 2.25
N SER A 128 -2.01 67.62 1.66
CA SER A 128 -1.14 66.50 1.27
C SER A 128 -0.26 66.09 2.44
N PRO A 129 -0.01 64.79 2.65
CA PRO A 129 0.83 64.34 3.75
C PRO A 129 2.30 64.60 3.45
N VAL A 130 3.08 64.79 4.53
CA VAL A 130 4.51 65.10 4.42
C VAL A 130 5.27 63.91 3.79
N PRO A 131 6.03 64.12 2.70
CA PRO A 131 6.86 63.07 2.10
C PRO A 131 7.81 62.41 3.11
N GLY A 132 8.14 61.13 2.91
CA GLY A 132 9.06 60.40 3.79
C GLY A 132 8.42 59.87 5.08
N THR A 133 7.24 60.36 5.47
CA THR A 133 6.46 59.86 6.61
C THR A 133 5.63 58.62 6.26
N ALA A 134 5.08 57.93 7.27
CA ALA A 134 4.06 56.90 7.08
C ALA A 134 2.69 57.41 7.53
N VAL A 135 1.69 57.23 6.69
CA VAL A 135 0.31 57.69 6.94
C VAL A 135 -0.70 56.59 6.71
N ALA A 136 -1.78 56.62 7.48
CA ALA A 136 -2.95 55.77 7.33
C ALA A 136 -4.15 56.57 6.81
N PRO A 137 -4.54 56.36 5.55
CA PRO A 137 -5.71 56.99 4.97
C PRO A 137 -7.00 56.34 5.47
N VAL A 138 -7.96 57.17 5.87
CA VAL A 138 -9.32 56.72 6.24
C VAL A 138 -10.33 57.34 5.29
N PHE A 139 -11.00 56.50 4.51
CA PHE A 139 -12.08 56.89 3.60
C PHE A 139 -13.42 56.76 4.31
N ARG A 140 -14.19 57.85 4.29
CA ARG A 140 -15.54 57.92 4.86
C ARG A 140 -16.57 57.89 3.72
N PRO A 141 -17.77 57.31 3.94
CA PRO A 141 -18.83 57.28 2.93
C PRO A 141 -19.23 58.67 2.43
N ASN A 142 -19.14 59.68 3.31
CA ASN A 142 -19.42 61.09 2.99
C ASN A 142 -18.39 61.72 2.02
N GLY A 143 -17.37 60.98 1.60
CA GLY A 143 -16.38 61.40 0.62
C GLY A 143 -15.29 62.34 1.14
N LYS A 144 -15.24 62.63 2.45
CA LYS A 144 -14.19 63.46 3.07
C LYS A 144 -13.17 62.56 3.77
N PRO A 145 -12.04 62.20 3.16
CA PRO A 145 -11.06 61.34 3.83
C PRO A 145 -10.21 62.10 4.87
N ILE A 146 -9.52 61.36 5.75
CA ILE A 146 -8.61 61.89 6.78
C ILE A 146 -7.33 61.03 6.88
N PHE A 147 -6.25 61.61 7.39
CA PHE A 147 -4.99 60.89 7.65
C PHE A 147 -4.72 60.72 9.14
N PHE A 148 -4.08 59.61 9.48
CA PHE A 148 -3.39 59.41 10.74
C PHE A 148 -1.91 59.17 10.48
N TYR A 149 -1.04 59.92 11.15
CA TYR A 149 0.41 59.79 11.00
C TYR A 149 0.96 58.77 11.99
N LYS A 150 1.99 58.04 11.56
CA LYS A 150 2.82 57.26 12.47
C LYS A 150 3.63 58.21 13.36
N LYS A 151 3.59 58.00 14.67
CA LYS A 151 4.19 58.90 15.67
C LYS A 151 5.57 58.45 16.12
N THR A 152 5.87 57.15 16.08
CA THR A 152 7.11 56.58 16.61
C THR A 152 7.84 55.69 15.60
N PRO A 153 9.18 55.80 15.48
CA PRO A 153 9.99 54.90 14.66
C PRO A 153 9.91 53.46 15.12
N SER A 154 9.74 52.55 14.16
CA SER A 154 10.08 51.14 14.33
C SER A 154 11.56 50.91 14.02
N LYS A 155 12.17 49.90 14.65
CA LYS A 155 13.53 49.43 14.31
C LYS A 155 13.66 48.96 12.85
N TRP A 156 12.54 48.66 12.20
CA TRP A 156 12.45 48.19 10.82
C TRP A 156 12.35 49.34 9.79
N GLU A 157 12.31 50.59 10.26
CA GLU A 157 12.08 51.77 9.42
C GLU A 157 13.06 52.90 9.79
N PRO A 158 14.39 52.66 9.69
CA PRO A 158 15.40 53.61 10.18
C PRO A 158 15.33 54.98 9.49
N ASP A 159 14.84 55.03 8.26
CA ASP A 159 14.81 56.23 7.42
C ASP A 159 13.43 56.92 7.37
N LEU A 160 12.50 56.58 8.27
CA LEU A 160 11.17 57.18 8.29
C LEU A 160 11.22 58.58 8.91
N GLU A 161 10.56 59.55 8.29
CA GLU A 161 10.38 60.88 8.86
C GLU A 161 9.14 60.91 9.77
N PHE A 162 9.15 61.76 10.80
CA PHE A 162 8.07 61.87 11.78
C PHE A 162 7.54 63.29 11.88
N VAL A 163 6.23 63.41 12.07
CA VAL A 163 5.57 64.69 12.33
C VAL A 163 4.91 64.60 13.69
N SER A 164 5.22 65.54 14.58
CA SER A 164 4.51 65.67 15.85
C SER A 164 3.14 66.29 15.59
N THR A 165 2.16 65.48 15.20
CA THR A 165 0.77 65.91 15.06
C THR A 165 -0.05 65.54 16.28
N ASN A 166 -0.69 66.52 16.91
CA ASN A 166 -1.72 66.29 17.93
C ASN A 166 -3.05 65.93 17.25
N SER A 167 -3.16 64.73 16.68
CA SER A 167 -4.44 64.21 16.22
C SER A 167 -5.30 63.85 17.44
N GLN A 168 -6.40 64.57 17.69
CA GLN A 168 -7.36 64.20 18.73
C GLN A 168 -8.28 63.08 18.23
N PRO A 169 -8.81 62.22 19.12
CA PRO A 169 -9.86 61.26 18.77
C PRO A 169 -11.07 61.96 18.15
N GLU A 170 -11.52 61.49 16.99
CA GLU A 170 -12.71 62.03 16.30
C GLU A 170 -13.67 60.91 15.88
N PRO A 171 -14.99 61.14 15.90
CA PRO A 171 -15.95 60.20 15.34
C PRO A 171 -15.82 60.22 13.80
N PHE A 172 -15.22 59.18 13.23
CA PHE A 172 -15.10 59.03 11.77
C PHE A 172 -15.90 57.86 11.18
N VAL A 173 -16.64 57.12 12.01
CA VAL A 173 -17.61 56.11 11.56
C VAL A 173 -18.99 56.78 11.48
N GLU A 174 -19.61 56.74 10.30
CA GLU A 174 -20.89 57.41 10.06
C GLU A 174 -22.02 56.80 10.92
N GLY A 175 -22.84 57.67 11.53
CA GLY A 175 -23.95 57.28 12.40
C GLY A 175 -23.57 56.97 13.85
N GLU A 176 -22.28 57.01 14.21
CA GLU A 176 -21.80 56.75 15.57
C GLU A 176 -21.36 58.04 16.27
N THR A 177 -21.75 58.19 17.54
CA THR A 177 -21.40 59.36 18.36
C THR A 177 -20.17 59.12 19.22
N GLU A 178 -19.78 57.86 19.42
CA GLU A 178 -18.62 57.48 20.21
C GLU A 178 -17.31 57.76 19.44
N CYS A 179 -16.27 58.16 20.17
CA CYS A 179 -14.99 58.49 19.56
C CYS A 179 -14.20 57.21 19.22
N VAL A 180 -13.67 57.17 18.00
CA VAL A 180 -12.77 56.13 17.51
C VAL A 180 -11.40 56.76 17.31
N SER A 181 -10.33 56.07 17.75
CA SER A 181 -8.95 56.52 17.51
C SER A 181 -8.19 55.46 16.71
N LEU A 182 -7.06 55.85 16.11
CA LEU A 182 -6.21 55.01 15.30
C LEU A 182 -4.74 55.27 15.67
N LEU A 183 -4.03 54.22 16.05
CA LEU A 183 -2.58 54.24 16.27
C LEU A 183 -1.91 53.16 15.43
N LEU A 184 -0.81 53.48 14.76
CA LEU A 184 -0.14 52.56 13.84
C LEU A 184 0.89 51.70 14.54
N CYS A 185 0.65 50.39 14.55
CA CYS A 185 1.57 49.38 15.04
C CYS A 185 2.25 49.78 16.36
N ILE A 186 3.55 50.11 16.30
CA ILE A 186 4.34 50.43 17.49
C ILE A 186 3.75 51.60 18.29
N ASP A 187 3.02 52.53 17.65
CA ASP A 187 2.37 53.64 18.34
C ASP A 187 1.37 53.16 19.40
N ALA A 188 0.68 52.04 19.15
CA ALA A 188 -0.24 51.44 20.11
C ALA A 188 0.45 50.78 21.31
N LEU A 189 1.78 50.66 21.29
CA LEU A 189 2.60 50.10 22.36
C LEU A 189 3.30 51.19 23.20
N HIS A 190 3.41 52.41 22.68
CA HIS A 190 4.05 53.52 23.38
C HIS A 190 3.09 54.19 24.36
N ALA A 191 3.42 54.14 25.65
CA ALA A 191 2.61 54.72 26.72
C ALA A 191 2.37 56.23 26.57
N SER A 192 3.31 56.96 25.95
CA SER A 192 3.14 58.39 25.63
C SER A 192 1.99 58.60 24.64
N ASN A 193 1.98 57.83 23.56
CA ASN A 193 1.01 57.94 22.48
C ASN A 193 -0.37 57.51 22.97
N LEU A 194 -0.45 56.36 23.66
CA LEU A 194 -1.68 55.93 24.34
C LEU A 194 -2.18 57.00 25.31
N GLY A 195 -1.30 57.56 26.15
CA GLY A 195 -1.65 58.58 27.12
C GLY A 195 -2.23 59.84 26.48
N GLU A 196 -1.70 60.27 25.33
CA GLU A 196 -2.21 61.42 24.58
C GLU A 196 -3.65 61.22 24.09
N GLU A 197 -4.02 60.02 23.64
CA GLU A 197 -5.38 59.70 23.21
C GLU A 197 -6.42 59.87 24.34
N PHE A 198 -5.99 59.78 25.61
CA PHE A 198 -6.85 59.93 26.78
C PHE A 198 -6.71 61.28 27.51
N ARG A 199 -5.88 62.22 27.03
CA ARG A 199 -5.64 63.54 27.67
C ARG A 199 -6.76 64.58 27.44
N GLY A 200 -7.79 64.27 26.65
CA GLY A 200 -8.90 65.19 26.31
C GLY A 200 -10.24 64.87 26.98
N ALA A 201 -11.23 65.75 26.78
CA ALA A 201 -12.62 65.55 27.25
C ALA A 201 -13.35 64.42 26.49
N LYS A 202 -12.93 64.12 25.25
CA LYS A 202 -13.43 63.04 24.42
C LYS A 202 -12.44 61.87 24.46
N LYS A 203 -12.81 60.79 25.13
CA LYS A 203 -12.00 59.56 25.21
C LYS A 203 -12.46 58.56 24.17
N PRO A 204 -11.55 57.85 23.48
CA PRO A 204 -11.94 56.81 22.52
C PRO A 204 -12.54 55.61 23.25
N ARG A 205 -13.58 55.01 22.65
CA ARG A 205 -14.14 53.71 23.09
C ARG A 205 -13.64 52.54 22.25
N LEU A 206 -13.09 52.85 21.08
CA LEU A 206 -12.47 51.90 20.17
C LEU A 206 -11.17 52.50 19.65
N LEU A 207 -10.09 51.75 19.80
CA LEU A 207 -8.78 52.05 19.22
C LEU A 207 -8.49 51.05 18.12
N ILE A 208 -8.26 51.53 16.91
CA ILE A 208 -7.90 50.71 15.75
C ILE A 208 -6.38 50.69 15.63
N CYS A 209 -5.81 49.50 15.47
CA CYS A 209 -4.39 49.30 15.27
C CYS A 209 -4.13 48.47 14.00
N PRO A 210 -3.96 49.14 12.85
CA PRO A 210 -3.29 48.55 11.70
C PRO A 210 -1.83 48.23 12.09
N SER A 211 -1.42 47.00 11.86
CA SER A 211 -0.11 46.49 12.28
C SER A 211 0.55 45.68 11.17
N LEU A 212 1.88 45.73 11.14
CA LEU A 212 2.76 44.77 10.47
C LEU A 212 3.80 44.33 11.50
N SER A 213 3.44 43.34 12.32
CA SER A 213 4.28 42.88 13.42
C SER A 213 4.42 41.36 13.45
N PRO A 214 5.64 40.83 13.52
CA PRO A 214 5.86 39.40 13.74
C PRO A 214 5.59 38.97 15.19
N SER A 215 5.32 39.91 16.11
CA SER A 215 5.03 39.62 17.51
C SER A 215 3.79 40.38 17.98
N THR A 216 2.81 39.63 18.50
CA THR A 216 1.48 40.15 18.84
C THR A 216 1.24 40.24 20.35
N THR A 217 2.05 39.56 21.16
CA THR A 217 1.96 39.59 22.65
C THR A 217 1.98 41.01 23.24
N PRO A 218 2.82 41.96 22.77
CA PRO A 218 2.77 43.33 23.29
C PRO A 218 1.42 44.03 23.05
N PHE A 219 0.73 43.71 21.96
CA PHE A 219 -0.57 44.28 21.62
C PHE A 219 -1.69 43.72 22.48
N GLU A 220 -1.60 42.45 22.89
CA GLU A 220 -2.51 41.88 23.89
C GLU A 220 -2.38 42.62 25.22
N VAL A 221 -1.15 42.91 25.66
CA VAL A 221 -0.90 43.71 26.88
C VAL A 221 -1.45 45.12 26.74
N ALA A 222 -1.25 45.77 25.59
CA ALA A 222 -1.81 47.10 25.30
C ALA A 222 -3.35 47.07 25.29
N GLY A 223 -3.95 46.02 24.71
CA GLY A 223 -5.40 45.79 24.72
C GLY A 223 -5.96 45.60 26.12
N ALA A 224 -5.28 44.83 26.97
CA ALA A 224 -5.65 44.66 28.38
C ALA A 224 -5.57 45.99 29.14
N PHE A 225 -4.54 46.81 28.89
CA PHE A 225 -4.42 48.14 29.46
C PHE A 225 -5.54 49.08 28.98
N LEU A 226 -5.84 49.12 27.68
CA LEU A 226 -6.95 49.90 27.11
C LEU A 226 -8.29 49.49 27.70
N ALA A 227 -8.49 48.21 27.96
CA ALA A 227 -9.70 47.70 28.57
C ALA A 227 -9.92 48.22 30.01
N THR A 228 -8.85 48.59 30.74
CA THR A 228 -8.98 49.26 32.06
C THR A 228 -9.49 50.70 31.96
N ASN A 229 -9.46 51.27 30.76
CA ASN A 229 -9.95 52.61 30.43
C ASN A 229 -11.24 52.56 29.59
N ASP A 230 -11.97 51.44 29.65
CA ASP A 230 -13.21 51.19 28.91
C ASP A 230 -13.07 51.42 27.39
N CYS A 231 -11.92 51.04 26.82
CA CYS A 231 -11.62 51.14 25.40
C CYS A 231 -11.25 49.74 24.84
N LEU A 232 -11.80 49.40 23.68
CA LEU A 232 -11.47 48.16 22.96
C LEU A 232 -10.31 48.39 21.99
N LEU A 233 -9.47 47.38 21.79
CA LEU A 233 -8.45 47.39 20.75
C LEU A 233 -8.86 46.49 19.59
N ALA A 234 -9.10 47.07 18.42
CA ALA A 234 -9.31 46.37 17.16
C ALA A 234 -7.97 46.27 16.40
N TYR A 235 -7.38 45.09 16.40
CA TYR A 235 -6.04 44.84 15.89
C TYR A 235 -6.08 44.08 14.57
N ALA A 236 -5.55 44.67 13.49
CA ALA A 236 -5.47 44.08 12.16
C ALA A 236 -4.00 43.94 11.73
N ASN A 237 -3.57 42.70 11.51
CA ASN A 237 -2.18 42.36 11.18
C ASN A 237 -2.10 41.63 9.83
N ASP A 238 -0.89 41.46 9.31
CA ASP A 238 -0.68 40.60 8.15
C ASP A 238 -0.84 39.12 8.51
N SER A 239 -0.97 38.26 7.50
CA SER A 239 -1.09 36.81 7.74
C SER A 239 0.21 36.15 8.18
N VAL A 240 1.39 36.75 7.95
CA VAL A 240 2.65 36.17 8.44
C VAL A 240 2.81 36.42 9.94
N GLY A 241 2.42 37.58 10.47
CA GLY A 241 2.38 37.81 11.91
C GLY A 241 1.13 37.23 12.59
N GLY A 242 0.03 37.13 11.85
CA GLY A 242 -1.23 36.57 12.31
C GLY A 242 -1.87 37.37 13.46
N GLN A 243 -2.77 36.70 14.17
CA GLN A 243 -3.40 37.15 15.43
C GLN A 243 -4.26 38.41 15.31
N THR A 244 -4.80 38.70 14.13
CA THR A 244 -5.84 39.72 13.97
C THR A 244 -7.01 39.42 14.91
N SER A 245 -7.35 40.39 15.78
CA SER A 245 -8.23 40.16 16.94
C SER A 245 -8.90 41.45 17.44
N VAL A 246 -9.88 41.29 18.33
CA VAL A 246 -10.43 42.36 19.16
C VAL A 246 -10.09 42.06 20.62
N TYR A 247 -9.28 42.91 21.25
CA TYR A 247 -8.95 42.78 22.67
C TYR A 247 -9.92 43.59 23.54
N ALA A 248 -10.38 42.96 24.62
CA ALA A 248 -11.34 43.51 25.57
C ALA A 248 -10.99 43.10 27.02
N SER A 249 -11.74 43.58 28.00
CA SER A 249 -11.56 43.14 29.39
C SER A 249 -11.93 41.66 29.54
N GLN A 250 -11.27 40.95 30.46
CA GLN A 250 -11.47 39.51 30.64
C GLN A 250 -12.95 39.13 30.89
N GLY A 251 -13.68 39.94 31.66
CA GLY A 251 -15.12 39.71 31.91
C GLY A 251 -16.03 39.95 30.70
N ILE A 252 -15.56 40.67 29.67
CA ILE A 252 -16.22 40.80 28.36
C ILE A 252 -15.85 39.59 27.49
N ILE A 253 -14.56 39.22 27.44
CA ILE A 253 -14.07 38.06 26.67
C ILE A 253 -14.74 36.75 27.11
N GLU A 254 -14.85 36.50 28.41
CA GLU A 254 -15.51 35.30 28.95
C GLU A 254 -16.98 35.20 28.53
N LYS A 255 -17.63 36.33 28.24
CA LYS A 255 -19.01 36.41 27.73
C LYS A 255 -19.09 36.36 26.20
N TRP A 256 -18.02 36.75 25.49
CA TRP A 256 -17.89 36.60 24.04
C TRP A 256 -17.67 35.16 23.62
N VAL A 257 -16.98 34.36 24.43
CA VAL A 257 -16.77 32.94 24.18
C VAL A 257 -18.10 32.20 24.41
N GLN A 258 -19.01 32.26 23.44
CA GLN A 258 -20.06 31.24 23.35
C GLN A 258 -19.38 29.91 23.03
N PRO A 259 -19.83 28.78 23.60
CA PRO A 259 -19.27 27.45 23.32
C PRO A 259 -19.24 27.07 21.84
N LEU A 260 -20.01 27.78 21.00
CA LEU A 260 -20.34 27.38 19.65
C LEU A 260 -19.32 27.82 18.60
N PHE A 261 -18.57 28.93 18.75
CA PHE A 261 -17.64 29.40 17.70
C PHE A 261 -16.47 30.23 18.26
N PRO A 262 -15.39 29.60 18.77
CA PRO A 262 -14.31 30.30 19.43
C PRO A 262 -13.21 30.74 18.45
N CYS A 263 -13.42 31.81 17.67
CA CYS A 263 -12.29 32.47 17.01
C CYS A 263 -11.90 33.71 17.83
N ARG A 264 -10.95 33.55 18.75
CA ARG A 264 -10.39 34.69 19.50
C ARG A 264 -9.54 35.58 18.59
N ALA A 265 -8.82 34.99 17.66
CA ALA A 265 -7.97 35.67 16.69
C ALA A 265 -7.81 34.80 15.44
N ILE A 266 -7.48 35.43 14.30
CA ILE A 266 -7.11 34.68 13.08
C ILE A 266 -5.68 34.11 13.28
N PRO A 267 -5.45 32.80 13.07
CA PRO A 267 -4.12 32.20 13.24
C PRO A 267 -3.04 32.77 12.31
N GLU A 268 -1.77 32.50 12.63
CA GLU A 268 -0.65 32.76 11.72
C GLU A 268 -0.77 31.89 10.46
N GLY A 269 -0.42 32.44 9.30
CA GLY A 269 -0.49 31.79 7.98
C GLY A 269 -1.85 31.91 7.27
N ASP A 270 -2.93 32.14 8.02
CA ASP A 270 -4.28 32.20 7.48
C ASP A 270 -4.64 33.59 6.92
N GLU A 271 -5.38 33.62 5.81
CA GLU A 271 -6.03 34.83 5.30
C GLU A 271 -7.52 34.80 5.63
N ALA A 272 -8.01 35.81 6.36
CA ALA A 272 -9.42 35.91 6.71
C ALA A 272 -9.85 37.33 7.07
N ILE A 273 -11.16 37.55 7.13
CA ILE A 273 -11.78 38.77 7.64
C ILE A 273 -12.41 38.45 8.99
N LEU A 274 -11.89 39.03 10.08
CA LEU A 274 -12.50 38.90 11.40
C LEU A 274 -13.64 39.92 11.52
N ARG A 275 -14.88 39.42 11.58
CA ARG A 275 -16.05 40.24 11.86
C ARG A 275 -16.31 40.28 13.36
N ALA A 276 -16.56 41.47 13.91
CA ALA A 276 -17.07 41.64 15.26
C ALA A 276 -18.18 42.71 15.30
N ASP A 277 -19.26 42.45 16.05
CA ASP A 277 -20.36 43.39 16.27
C ASP A 277 -20.17 44.03 17.66
N LEU A 278 -19.81 45.32 17.69
CA LEU A 278 -19.41 46.07 18.87
C LEU A 278 -20.47 47.14 19.21
N ASP A 279 -21.11 47.00 20.36
CA ASP A 279 -21.95 48.07 20.94
C ASP A 279 -21.10 48.93 21.88
N LEU A 280 -20.57 50.04 21.35
CA LEU A 280 -19.65 50.90 22.08
C LEU A 280 -20.27 51.55 23.34
N THR A 281 -21.60 51.67 23.39
CA THR A 281 -22.33 52.27 24.52
C THR A 281 -22.42 51.33 25.73
N GLN A 282 -22.21 50.03 25.53
CA GLN A 282 -22.36 48.98 26.55
C GLN A 282 -21.00 48.42 27.03
N ILE A 283 -19.89 49.04 26.66
CA ILE A 283 -18.54 48.59 27.07
C ILE A 283 -18.27 48.87 28.55
N VAL A 284 -19.04 49.75 29.21
CA VAL A 284 -18.80 50.16 30.60
C VAL A 284 -19.11 49.01 31.57
N PRO A 285 -18.11 48.47 32.30
CA PRO A 285 -18.38 47.61 33.44
C PRO A 285 -18.92 48.50 34.56
N SER A 286 -20.25 48.62 34.67
CA SER A 286 -20.86 49.34 35.79
C SER A 286 -20.45 48.66 37.10
N ARG A 287 -19.52 49.26 37.85
CA ARG A 287 -19.16 48.83 39.22
C ARG A 287 -20.45 48.82 40.06
N GLY A 288 -21.01 47.63 40.30
CA GLY A 288 -22.10 47.41 41.26
C GLY A 288 -23.53 47.31 40.70
N SER A 289 -23.77 47.24 39.38
CA SER A 289 -25.12 46.99 38.84
C SER A 289 -25.27 45.56 38.30
N VAL A 290 -26.48 44.99 38.44
CA VAL A 290 -26.85 43.66 37.93
C VAL A 290 -26.63 43.66 36.42
N TYR A 291 -25.63 42.90 35.99
CA TYR A 291 -25.07 42.87 34.64
C TYR A 291 -26.14 42.73 33.55
N ALA A 292 -26.37 43.79 32.78
CA ALA A 292 -26.85 43.65 31.40
C ALA A 292 -25.70 43.03 30.59
N ILE A 293 -25.95 41.89 29.94
CA ILE A 293 -24.99 41.27 29.02
C ILE A 293 -24.78 42.27 27.87
N PRO A 294 -23.54 42.71 27.59
CA PRO A 294 -23.30 43.56 26.42
C PRO A 294 -23.82 42.83 25.18
N LYS A 295 -24.64 43.48 24.35
CA LYS A 295 -25.11 42.94 23.05
C LYS A 295 -23.99 42.93 22.00
N SER A 296 -22.81 42.46 22.36
CA SER A 296 -21.71 42.23 21.43
C SER A 296 -21.72 40.77 21.01
N ILE A 297 -21.63 40.54 19.71
CA ILE A 297 -21.59 39.20 19.14
C ILE A 297 -20.13 38.77 19.05
N ALA A 298 -19.84 37.53 19.44
CA ALA A 298 -18.52 36.92 19.40
C ALA A 298 -17.83 37.14 18.04
N PRO A 299 -16.55 37.51 18.01
CA PRO A 299 -15.82 37.64 16.76
C PRO A 299 -15.76 36.30 16.01
N TRP A 300 -15.85 36.34 14.69
CA TRP A 300 -15.63 35.17 13.83
C TRP A 300 -14.91 35.53 12.54
N ALA A 301 -14.07 34.60 12.07
CA ALA A 301 -13.30 34.75 10.85
C ALA A 301 -14.09 34.29 9.62
N ILE A 302 -14.00 35.04 8.52
CA ILE A 302 -14.48 34.70 7.18
C ILE A 302 -13.23 34.41 6.34
N PRO A 303 -12.90 33.12 6.07
CA PRO A 303 -11.73 32.75 5.29
C PRO A 303 -11.70 33.42 3.91
N ILE A 304 -10.52 33.84 3.47
CA ILE A 304 -10.25 34.37 2.13
C ILE A 304 -9.65 33.23 1.30
N VAL A 305 -10.41 32.73 0.33
CA VAL A 305 -10.07 31.50 -0.40
C VAL A 305 -9.65 31.80 -1.83
N HIS A 306 -8.49 31.28 -2.23
CA HIS A 306 -7.92 31.40 -3.57
C HIS A 306 -8.10 30.07 -4.33
N SER A 307 -9.34 29.68 -4.67
CA SER A 307 -9.61 28.35 -5.27
C SER A 307 -9.95 28.38 -6.76
N GLU A 308 -9.73 27.25 -7.44
CA GLU A 308 -10.30 26.97 -8.75
C GLU A 308 -11.83 27.14 -8.78
N GLN A 309 -12.39 27.54 -9.94
CA GLN A 309 -13.84 27.82 -10.10
C GLN A 309 -14.76 26.68 -9.64
N GLY A 310 -14.26 25.43 -9.60
CA GLY A 310 -15.01 24.25 -9.15
C GLY A 310 -15.33 24.26 -7.66
N ALA A 311 -14.33 24.51 -6.80
CA ALA A 311 -14.51 24.49 -5.35
C ALA A 311 -15.48 25.58 -4.88
N ALA A 312 -15.46 26.75 -5.53
CA ALA A 312 -16.37 27.83 -5.21
C ALA A 312 -17.84 27.47 -5.45
N LYS A 313 -18.14 26.88 -6.62
CA LYS A 313 -19.49 26.41 -6.97
C LYS A 313 -19.96 25.27 -6.07
N LEU A 314 -19.05 24.36 -5.71
CA LEU A 314 -19.34 23.24 -4.82
C LEU A 314 -19.68 23.74 -3.41
N HIS A 315 -18.89 24.67 -2.87
CA HIS A 315 -19.17 25.28 -1.58
C HIS A 315 -20.48 26.09 -1.60
N GLU A 316 -20.74 26.88 -2.65
CA GLU A 316 -22.03 27.59 -2.78
C GLU A 316 -23.22 26.61 -2.81
N SER A 317 -23.04 25.46 -3.47
CA SER A 317 -24.02 24.38 -3.48
C SER A 317 -24.23 23.77 -2.09
N LEU A 318 -23.15 23.58 -1.32
CA LEU A 318 -23.22 23.16 0.08
C LEU A 318 -23.98 24.20 0.93
N VAL A 319 -23.68 25.49 0.80
CA VAL A 319 -24.37 26.56 1.54
C VAL A 319 -25.87 26.57 1.23
N LYS A 320 -26.25 26.48 -0.04
CA LYS A 320 -27.67 26.41 -0.46
C LYS A 320 -28.37 25.17 0.10
N LEU A 321 -27.66 24.03 0.13
CA LEU A 321 -28.18 22.78 0.67
C LEU A 321 -28.37 22.86 2.20
N CYS A 322 -27.37 23.38 2.92
CA CYS A 322 -27.44 23.65 4.35
C CYS A 322 -28.57 24.63 4.68
N ASP A 323 -28.72 25.71 3.90
CA ASP A 323 -29.80 26.69 4.08
C ASP A 323 -31.19 26.05 3.98
N ARG A 324 -31.39 25.21 2.96
CA ARG A 324 -32.63 24.44 2.80
C ARG A 324 -32.92 23.56 4.02
N TYR A 325 -31.93 22.78 4.47
CA TYR A 325 -32.10 21.90 5.63
C TYR A 325 -32.30 22.65 6.94
N LEU A 326 -31.67 23.80 7.12
CA LEU A 326 -31.93 24.69 8.26
C LEU A 326 -33.36 25.24 8.23
N GLY A 327 -33.88 25.60 7.06
CA GLY A 327 -35.28 26.00 6.88
C GLY A 327 -36.27 24.88 7.23
N GLU A 328 -35.92 23.63 6.97
CA GLU A 328 -36.69 22.43 7.33
C GLU A 328 -36.44 21.94 8.76
N ARG A 329 -35.57 22.60 9.54
CA ARG A 329 -35.12 22.19 10.88
C ARG A 329 -34.48 20.80 10.94
N LYS A 330 -33.78 20.38 9.88
CA LYS A 330 -33.11 19.08 9.76
C LYS A 330 -31.60 19.19 10.02
N LEU A 331 -31.20 19.40 11.27
CA LEU A 331 -29.78 19.57 11.63
C LEU A 331 -28.90 18.36 11.31
N SER A 332 -29.42 17.14 11.46
CA SER A 332 -28.71 15.92 11.08
C SER A 332 -28.33 15.89 9.59
N LYS A 333 -29.18 16.45 8.72
CA LYS A 333 -28.91 16.56 7.28
C LYS A 333 -27.87 17.62 6.94
N VAL A 334 -27.76 18.68 7.74
CA VAL A 334 -26.66 19.65 7.63
C VAL A 334 -25.33 18.95 7.94
N ALA A 335 -25.25 18.22 9.05
CA ALA A 335 -24.04 17.49 9.44
C ALA A 335 -23.64 16.44 8.39
N GLU A 336 -24.61 15.67 7.88
CA GLU A 336 -24.39 14.67 6.82
C GLU A 336 -23.86 15.32 5.53
N SER A 337 -24.42 16.46 5.13
CA SER A 337 -24.00 17.17 3.92
C SER A 337 -22.57 17.70 4.04
N ILE A 338 -22.22 18.25 5.21
CA ILE A 338 -20.86 18.72 5.48
C ILE A 338 -19.89 17.54 5.53
N ASN A 339 -20.24 16.42 6.16
CA ASN A 339 -19.41 15.21 6.17
C ASN A 339 -19.14 14.68 4.76
N ASN A 340 -20.17 14.58 3.93
CA ASN A 340 -20.01 14.14 2.54
C ASN A 340 -19.11 15.11 1.76
N PHE A 341 -19.29 16.42 1.96
CA PHE A 341 -18.45 17.44 1.34
C PHE A 341 -16.99 17.33 1.79
N LEU A 342 -16.74 17.20 3.10
CA LEU A 342 -15.39 17.07 3.66
C LEU A 342 -14.71 15.76 3.22
N ALA A 343 -15.46 14.65 3.11
CA ALA A 343 -14.92 13.39 2.64
C ALA A 343 -14.45 13.46 1.18
N VAL A 344 -15.21 14.14 0.30
CA VAL A 344 -14.91 14.20 -1.14
C VAL A 344 -13.94 15.34 -1.47
N HIS A 345 -14.03 16.47 -0.78
CA HIS A 345 -13.32 17.70 -1.13
C HIS A 345 -12.37 18.22 -0.05
N GLY A 346 -12.38 17.65 1.16
CA GLY A 346 -11.69 18.18 2.33
C GLY A 346 -10.19 18.38 2.14
N ALA A 347 -9.52 17.46 1.44
CA ALA A 347 -8.09 17.54 1.21
C ALA A 347 -7.66 18.67 0.25
N GLY A 348 -8.60 19.23 -0.52
CA GLY A 348 -8.36 20.39 -1.39
C GLY A 348 -8.84 21.71 -0.79
N LEU A 349 -9.37 21.71 0.44
CA LEU A 349 -9.81 22.92 1.13
C LEU A 349 -8.64 23.55 1.89
N GLU A 350 -8.64 24.88 1.94
CA GLU A 350 -7.78 25.60 2.88
C GLU A 350 -8.14 25.22 4.33
N GLN A 351 -7.12 25.11 5.19
CA GLN A 351 -7.25 24.63 6.57
C GLN A 351 -8.34 25.38 7.35
N ALA A 352 -8.38 26.71 7.22
CA ALA A 352 -9.39 27.55 7.86
C ALA A 352 -10.83 27.21 7.44
N VAL A 353 -11.04 26.83 6.17
CA VAL A 353 -12.36 26.39 5.67
C VAL A 353 -12.69 25.00 6.21
N TYR A 354 -11.72 24.07 6.18
CA TYR A 354 -11.89 22.71 6.69
C TYR A 354 -12.29 22.71 8.17
N GLU A 355 -11.54 23.41 9.02
CA GLU A 355 -11.81 23.49 10.46
C GLU A 355 -13.18 24.12 10.75
N ARG A 356 -13.57 25.12 9.96
CA ARG A 356 -14.86 25.77 10.13
C ARG A 356 -16.03 24.88 9.74
N LEU A 357 -15.94 24.17 8.61
CA LEU A 357 -16.92 23.17 8.22
C LEU A 357 -17.02 22.07 9.27
N ARG A 358 -15.88 21.58 9.77
CA ARG A 358 -15.82 20.60 10.86
C ARG A 358 -16.54 21.10 12.12
N SER A 359 -16.30 22.34 12.53
CA SER A 359 -16.98 22.96 13.67
C SER A 359 -18.49 23.07 13.46
N VAL A 360 -18.95 23.54 12.28
CA VAL A 360 -20.39 23.61 11.97
C VAL A 360 -21.03 22.22 11.98
N ARG A 361 -20.35 21.20 11.46
CA ARG A 361 -20.79 19.81 11.52
C ARG A 361 -20.95 19.34 12.96
N ASP A 362 -19.93 19.51 13.79
CA ASP A 362 -19.92 19.02 15.18
C ASP A 362 -21.08 19.64 15.97
N ILE A 363 -21.37 20.92 15.74
CA ILE A 363 -22.49 21.61 16.37
C ILE A 363 -23.84 21.08 15.84
N ALA A 364 -23.95 20.86 14.53
CA ALA A 364 -25.15 20.28 13.94
C ALA A 364 -25.44 18.86 14.45
N GLN A 365 -24.42 18.10 14.86
CA GLN A 365 -24.56 16.79 15.50
C GLN A 365 -24.96 16.87 16.98
N GLY A 366 -24.48 17.88 17.71
CA GLY A 366 -24.66 18.03 19.16
C GLY A 366 -26.04 18.46 19.67
N ALA A 367 -27.07 18.48 18.82
CA ALA A 367 -28.45 18.89 19.15
C ALA A 367 -28.62 20.31 19.74
N GLY A 368 -27.67 21.22 19.50
CA GLY A 368 -27.79 22.62 19.90
C GLY A 368 -28.87 23.37 19.12
N ASP A 369 -29.54 24.33 19.77
CA ASP A 369 -30.46 25.27 19.10
C ASP A 369 -29.66 26.21 18.18
N LEU A 370 -29.52 25.80 16.93
CA LEU A 370 -28.75 26.51 15.91
C LEU A 370 -29.64 27.56 15.23
N ASN A 371 -29.35 28.84 15.49
CA ASN A 371 -29.94 29.94 14.72
C ASN A 371 -29.46 29.83 13.26
N ARG A 372 -30.41 29.71 12.32
CA ARG A 372 -30.17 29.65 10.86
C ARG A 372 -29.20 30.74 10.38
N GLU A 373 -29.38 31.99 10.83
CA GLU A 373 -28.50 33.11 10.42
C GLU A 373 -27.06 32.89 10.88
N LYS A 374 -26.85 32.37 12.10
CA LYS A 374 -25.50 32.08 12.62
C LYS A 374 -24.80 30.98 11.83
N VAL A 375 -25.52 29.90 11.48
CA VAL A 375 -24.93 28.79 10.69
C VAL A 375 -24.55 29.27 9.30
N LEU A 376 -25.42 30.02 8.63
CA LEU A 376 -25.13 30.54 7.30
C LEU A 376 -23.97 31.54 7.31
N ASP A 377 -23.92 32.42 8.31
CA ASP A 377 -22.79 33.32 8.51
C ASP A 377 -21.49 32.55 8.80
N SER A 378 -21.57 31.41 9.51
CA SER A 378 -20.46 30.48 9.74
C SER A 378 -20.01 29.71 8.49
N LEU A 379 -20.84 29.63 7.46
CA LEU A 379 -20.47 29.04 6.18
C LEU A 379 -19.98 30.09 5.17
N ARG A 380 -19.97 31.38 5.49
CA ARG A 380 -19.50 32.40 4.54
C ARG A 380 -18.01 32.31 4.29
N ILE A 381 -17.59 32.47 3.04
CA ILE A 381 -16.20 32.62 2.65
C ILE A 381 -16.05 33.77 1.66
N CYS A 382 -14.91 34.44 1.71
CA CYS A 382 -14.53 35.48 0.77
C CYS A 382 -13.80 34.81 -0.40
N PHE A 383 -14.50 34.60 -1.50
CA PHE A 383 -13.89 34.05 -2.71
C PHE A 383 -13.12 35.11 -3.46
N VAL A 384 -11.84 34.85 -3.67
CA VAL A 384 -11.02 35.57 -4.62
C VAL A 384 -11.00 34.76 -5.93
N PRO A 385 -11.38 35.34 -7.07
CA PRO A 385 -11.39 34.64 -8.35
C PRO A 385 -10.02 34.07 -8.73
N PRO A 386 -9.97 32.94 -9.46
CA PRO A 386 -8.71 32.26 -9.77
C PRO A 386 -7.80 33.02 -10.74
N ASP A 387 -8.30 34.03 -11.43
CA ASP A 387 -7.50 34.98 -12.22
C ASP A 387 -6.71 35.97 -11.35
N VAL A 388 -7.02 36.05 -10.07
CA VAL A 388 -6.24 36.79 -9.07
C VAL A 388 -5.29 35.80 -8.38
N PRO A 389 -3.97 35.82 -8.68
CA PRO A 389 -3.03 34.85 -8.10
C PRO A 389 -2.89 35.05 -6.59
N SER A 390 -2.66 34.00 -5.81
CA SER A 390 -2.23 34.17 -4.40
C SER A 390 -0.86 34.85 -4.33
N LEU A 391 -0.46 35.42 -3.17
CA LEU A 391 0.86 36.05 -3.06
C LEU A 391 2.00 35.04 -3.35
N GLN A 392 1.83 33.78 -2.93
CA GLN A 392 2.80 32.71 -3.21
C GLN A 392 2.86 32.36 -4.69
N GLN A 393 1.71 32.34 -5.38
CA GLN A 393 1.67 32.15 -6.82
C GLN A 393 2.32 33.31 -7.55
N PHE A 394 2.02 34.54 -7.14
CA PHE A 394 2.61 35.75 -7.68
C PHE A 394 4.14 35.80 -7.43
N GLU A 395 4.60 35.38 -6.26
CA GLU A 395 6.02 35.20 -5.95
C GLU A 395 6.65 34.17 -6.90
N ALA A 396 6.02 33.02 -7.10
CA ALA A 396 6.51 31.97 -7.99
C ALA A 396 6.66 32.48 -9.43
N ASP A 397 5.64 33.16 -9.94
CA ASP A 397 5.63 33.71 -11.31
C ASP A 397 6.70 34.81 -11.48
N THR A 398 6.85 35.68 -10.47
CA THR A 398 7.86 36.75 -10.45
C THR A 398 9.27 36.18 -10.39
N LEU A 399 9.53 35.22 -9.51
CA LEU A 399 10.83 34.56 -9.38
C LEU A 399 11.18 33.73 -10.62
N ALA A 400 10.22 33.07 -11.26
CA ALA A 400 10.42 32.38 -12.54
C ALA A 400 10.76 33.37 -13.67
N SER A 401 10.11 34.53 -13.71
CA SER A 401 10.44 35.62 -14.64
C SER A 401 11.85 36.17 -14.41
N LEU A 402 12.22 36.42 -13.14
CA LEU A 402 13.57 36.85 -12.78
C LEU A 402 14.62 35.79 -13.14
N GLN A 403 14.37 34.52 -12.86
CA GLN A 403 15.28 33.43 -13.19
C GLN A 403 15.55 33.35 -14.70
N ARG A 404 14.53 33.57 -15.55
CA ARG A 404 14.70 33.66 -17.00
C ARG A 404 15.61 34.82 -17.39
N ARG A 405 15.32 36.03 -16.89
CA ARG A 405 16.14 37.21 -17.18
C ARG A 405 17.59 37.09 -16.69
N LEU A 406 17.81 36.45 -15.54
CA LEU A 406 19.16 36.16 -15.03
C LEU A 406 19.91 35.17 -15.92
N ARG A 407 19.23 34.16 -16.48
CA ARG A 407 19.85 33.25 -17.45
C ARG A 407 20.25 33.98 -18.72
N ASP A 408 19.40 34.88 -19.22
CA ASP A 408 19.71 35.68 -20.39
C ASP A 408 20.93 36.60 -20.12
N ALA A 409 21.00 37.18 -18.92
CA ALA A 409 22.13 38.01 -18.49
C ALA A 409 23.46 37.25 -18.33
N ILE A 410 23.45 35.93 -18.04
CA ILE A 410 24.66 35.09 -18.04
C ILE A 410 25.32 35.05 -19.43
N LEU A 411 24.52 35.19 -20.50
CA LEU A 411 25.00 35.10 -21.88
C LEU A 411 25.58 36.43 -22.39
N GLU A 412 25.38 37.54 -21.65
CA GLU A 412 25.93 38.85 -22.00
C GLU A 412 27.41 38.98 -21.57
N ALA A 413 28.23 39.63 -22.40
CA ALA A 413 29.65 39.82 -22.11
C ALA A 413 29.86 40.87 -20.99
N GLY A 414 30.48 40.47 -19.88
CA GLY A 414 30.83 41.35 -18.75
C GLY A 414 30.09 41.09 -17.44
N SER A 415 29.17 40.13 -17.42
CA SER A 415 28.39 39.74 -16.23
C SER A 415 29.19 38.87 -15.26
N ASP A 416 29.02 39.05 -13.94
CA ASP A 416 29.57 38.14 -12.92
C ASP A 416 28.78 36.83 -12.90
N ALA A 417 29.16 35.89 -13.76
CA ALA A 417 28.53 34.58 -13.89
C ALA A 417 28.47 33.80 -12.55
N THR A 418 29.39 34.08 -11.61
CA THR A 418 29.40 33.42 -10.29
C THR A 418 28.29 33.96 -9.39
N GLU A 419 28.10 35.28 -9.38
CA GLU A 419 27.01 35.92 -8.62
C GLU A 419 25.65 35.56 -9.21
N ILE A 420 25.52 35.57 -10.55
CA ILE A 420 24.26 35.20 -11.22
C ILE A 420 23.95 33.71 -11.01
N GLY A 421 24.96 32.83 -11.05
CA GLY A 421 24.79 31.41 -10.74
C GLY A 421 24.29 31.18 -9.31
N ARG A 422 24.79 31.96 -8.33
CA ARG A 422 24.32 31.94 -6.94
C ARG A 422 22.88 32.44 -6.83
N ALA A 423 22.54 33.55 -7.50
CA ALA A 423 21.19 34.09 -7.55
C ALA A 423 20.17 33.07 -8.11
N ILE A 424 20.49 32.45 -9.26
CA ILE A 424 19.63 31.41 -9.87
C ILE A 424 19.44 30.23 -8.92
N SER A 425 20.50 29.82 -8.21
CA SER A 425 20.44 28.69 -7.28
C SER A 425 19.56 28.99 -6.06
N ALA A 426 19.69 30.19 -5.48
CA ALA A 426 18.86 30.65 -4.37
C ALA A 426 17.38 30.76 -4.80
N ILE A 427 17.11 31.30 -5.99
CA ILE A 427 15.77 31.40 -6.56
C ILE A 427 15.16 30.00 -6.80
N LYS A 428 15.92 29.06 -7.37
CA LYS A 428 15.46 27.69 -7.56
C LYS A 428 15.08 27.03 -6.24
N LEU A 429 15.91 27.18 -5.21
CA LEU A 429 15.64 26.62 -3.88
C LEU A 429 14.39 27.26 -3.23
N ARG A 430 14.13 28.54 -3.48
CA ARG A 430 12.89 29.19 -3.04
C ARG A 430 11.69 28.67 -3.82
N CYS A 431 11.80 28.51 -5.14
CA CYS A 431 10.72 28.00 -5.99
C CYS A 431 10.29 26.57 -5.63
N THR A 432 11.16 25.72 -5.06
CA THR A 432 10.74 24.37 -4.59
C THR A 432 9.77 24.42 -3.41
N LYS A 433 9.64 25.56 -2.73
CA LYS A 433 8.70 25.77 -1.63
C LYS A 433 7.44 26.53 -2.05
N LEU A 434 7.33 26.90 -3.33
CA LEU A 434 6.24 27.69 -3.87
C LEU A 434 5.37 26.83 -4.80
N PRO A 435 4.11 27.25 -5.08
CA PRO A 435 3.28 26.65 -6.10
C PRO A 435 3.97 26.65 -7.48
N ALA A 436 3.55 25.75 -8.37
CA ALA A 436 4.06 25.72 -9.73
C ALA A 436 3.69 27.02 -10.47
N ALA A 437 4.67 27.68 -11.09
CA ALA A 437 4.45 28.90 -11.84
C ALA A 437 3.54 28.66 -13.07
N ALA A 438 2.62 29.59 -13.33
CA ALA A 438 1.67 29.48 -14.43
C ALA A 438 2.41 29.47 -15.79
N GLY A 439 2.19 28.44 -16.60
CA GLY A 439 2.82 28.28 -17.91
C GLY A 439 4.17 27.56 -17.92
N CYS A 440 4.63 27.01 -16.80
CA CYS A 440 5.87 26.22 -16.72
C CYS A 440 5.63 24.70 -16.89
N GLN A 441 4.74 24.28 -17.81
CA GLN A 441 4.41 22.87 -18.04
C GLN A 441 5.38 22.14 -19.01
N ASP A 442 6.31 22.85 -19.64
CA ASP A 442 7.20 22.30 -20.69
C ASP A 442 8.70 22.28 -20.34
N GLN A 443 9.08 22.38 -19.06
CA GLN A 443 10.44 21.95 -18.70
C GLN A 443 10.42 20.44 -18.52
N GLU A 444 10.73 19.75 -19.64
CA GLU A 444 11.28 18.40 -19.64
C GLU A 444 12.06 18.21 -18.34
N SER A 445 11.53 17.32 -17.50
CA SER A 445 12.28 16.72 -16.44
C SER A 445 13.55 16.19 -17.08
N LEU A 446 14.64 16.95 -17.00
CA LEU A 446 15.98 16.44 -17.18
C LEU A 446 16.09 15.33 -16.13
N GLU A 447 15.77 14.12 -16.58
CA GLU A 447 15.85 12.90 -15.82
C GLU A 447 17.25 12.91 -15.21
N ALA A 448 17.30 13.10 -13.89
CA ALA A 448 18.47 12.67 -13.14
C ALA A 448 18.70 11.23 -13.58
N PRO A 449 19.88 10.86 -14.11
CA PRO A 449 20.11 9.55 -14.68
C PRO A 449 19.68 8.55 -13.63
N SER A 450 18.63 7.79 -13.96
CA SER A 450 18.07 6.78 -13.10
C SER A 450 19.23 5.93 -12.64
N ARG A 451 19.63 6.09 -11.38
CA ARG A 451 20.42 5.10 -10.68
C ARG A 451 19.51 3.89 -10.69
N LEU A 452 19.71 3.04 -11.70
CA LEU A 452 19.21 1.68 -11.77
C LEU A 452 19.52 1.09 -10.41
N ASP A 453 18.45 1.02 -9.62
CA ASP A 453 18.47 0.69 -8.23
C ASP A 453 19.06 -0.72 -8.15
N ARG A 454 20.15 -0.88 -7.39
CA ARG A 454 20.83 -2.18 -7.24
C ARG A 454 19.88 -3.27 -6.75
N GLY A 455 18.67 -2.93 -6.27
CA GLY A 455 17.60 -3.86 -5.93
C GLY A 455 16.96 -4.61 -7.13
N VAL A 456 17.01 -4.09 -8.36
CA VAL A 456 16.40 -4.75 -9.53
C VAL A 456 17.20 -5.98 -9.98
N GLU A 457 18.53 -5.94 -9.88
CA GLU A 457 19.38 -7.12 -10.13
C GLU A 457 19.14 -8.27 -9.13
N TRP A 458 18.64 -7.96 -7.92
CA TRP A 458 18.38 -8.95 -6.87
C TRP A 458 17.09 -9.75 -7.11
N SER A 459 16.06 -9.13 -7.70
CA SER A 459 14.75 -9.75 -7.96
C SER A 459 14.80 -10.83 -9.06
N ILE A 460 15.62 -10.63 -10.09
CA ILE A 460 15.66 -11.50 -11.28
C ILE A 460 16.30 -12.87 -10.95
N ALA A 461 17.20 -12.94 -9.98
CA ALA A 461 17.89 -14.16 -9.57
C ALA A 461 17.02 -15.17 -8.79
N ARG A 462 15.92 -14.71 -8.16
CA ARG A 462 14.96 -15.56 -7.42
C ARG A 462 13.98 -16.31 -8.33
N PHE A 463 14.03 -16.04 -9.63
CA PHE A 463 13.00 -16.46 -10.57
C PHE A 463 13.44 -17.66 -11.41
N GLN A 464 13.41 -18.85 -10.81
CA GLN A 464 13.75 -20.10 -11.50
C GLN A 464 12.58 -21.09 -11.48
N ASN A 465 12.31 -21.77 -12.60
CA ASN A 465 11.14 -22.65 -12.84
C ASN A 465 9.75 -22.02 -12.73
N ARG A 466 9.58 -20.83 -13.32
CA ARG A 466 8.31 -20.11 -13.35
C ARG A 466 7.90 -19.70 -14.76
N GLY A 467 8.47 -20.31 -15.79
CA GLY A 467 8.19 -19.98 -17.19
C GLY A 467 6.71 -20.14 -17.54
N GLY A 468 6.10 -21.27 -17.16
CA GLY A 468 4.67 -21.49 -17.36
C GLY A 468 3.78 -20.50 -16.60
N ASP A 469 4.18 -20.11 -15.38
CA ASP A 469 3.45 -19.11 -14.59
C ASP A 469 3.56 -17.71 -15.22
N LEU A 470 4.73 -17.34 -15.79
CA LEU A 470 4.92 -16.09 -16.54
C LEU A 470 4.11 -16.05 -17.83
N ASP A 471 4.09 -17.14 -18.59
CA ASP A 471 3.30 -17.21 -19.83
C ASP A 471 1.80 -17.08 -19.52
N ARG A 472 1.34 -17.72 -18.44
CA ARG A 472 -0.02 -17.54 -17.94
C ARG A 472 -0.28 -16.11 -17.49
N PHE A 473 0.64 -15.48 -16.77
CA PHE A 473 0.52 -14.07 -16.37
C PHE A 473 0.43 -13.15 -17.59
N ARG A 474 1.29 -13.35 -18.60
CA ARG A 474 1.24 -12.62 -19.88
C ARG A 474 -0.13 -12.76 -20.54
N GLN A 475 -0.65 -13.97 -20.64
CA GLN A 475 -1.98 -14.23 -21.23
C GLN A 475 -3.11 -13.53 -20.48
N LEU A 476 -3.07 -13.52 -19.14
CA LEU A 476 -4.09 -12.86 -18.32
C LEU A 476 -4.04 -11.34 -18.42
N VAL A 477 -2.84 -10.73 -18.43
CA VAL A 477 -2.69 -9.28 -18.61
C VAL A 477 -3.18 -8.84 -19.99
N LEU A 478 -2.91 -9.63 -21.04
CA LEU A 478 -3.35 -9.36 -22.40
C LEU A 478 -4.85 -9.64 -22.64
N ASN A 479 -5.55 -10.23 -21.67
CA ASN A 479 -6.98 -10.50 -21.77
C ASN A 479 -7.79 -9.26 -21.33
N ASP A 480 -8.56 -8.70 -22.26
CA ASP A 480 -9.39 -7.50 -22.02
C ASP A 480 -10.53 -7.75 -21.02
N GLU A 481 -10.95 -9.00 -20.85
CA GLU A 481 -12.00 -9.38 -19.90
C GLU A 481 -11.51 -9.48 -18.47
N ILE A 482 -10.20 -9.49 -18.23
CA ILE A 482 -9.65 -9.65 -16.88
C ILE A 482 -9.23 -8.29 -16.33
N GLY A 483 -9.93 -7.74 -15.35
CA GLY A 483 -9.55 -6.51 -14.64
C GLY A 483 -8.61 -6.77 -13.46
N ILE A 484 -8.74 -7.93 -12.80
CA ILE A 484 -8.01 -8.28 -11.57
C ILE A 484 -7.28 -9.61 -11.74
N ILE A 485 -6.00 -9.65 -11.35
CA ILE A 485 -5.18 -10.88 -11.35
C ILE A 485 -4.74 -11.17 -9.92
N PHE A 486 -5.24 -12.27 -9.35
CA PHE A 486 -4.80 -12.80 -8.07
C PHE A 486 -3.57 -13.68 -8.24
N ILE A 487 -2.49 -13.37 -7.53
CA ILE A 487 -1.31 -14.23 -7.37
C ILE A 487 -1.40 -14.86 -5.99
N ALA A 488 -1.81 -16.12 -5.94
CA ALA A 488 -2.08 -16.82 -4.69
C ALA A 488 -1.03 -17.87 -4.38
N GLY A 489 -0.77 -18.08 -3.10
CA GLY A 489 0.15 -19.09 -2.59
C GLY A 489 0.53 -18.84 -1.14
N PRO A 490 1.23 -19.78 -0.49
CA PRO A 490 1.62 -19.62 0.92
C PRO A 490 2.53 -18.39 1.11
N SER A 491 2.60 -17.89 2.35
CA SER A 491 3.54 -16.83 2.70
C SER A 491 4.98 -17.30 2.42
N GLY A 492 5.81 -16.46 1.82
CA GLY A 492 7.20 -16.80 1.49
C GLY A 492 7.43 -17.62 0.20
N ILE A 493 6.37 -17.95 -0.57
CA ILE A 493 6.50 -18.67 -1.86
C ILE A 493 7.11 -17.84 -3.01
N GLY A 494 7.32 -16.53 -2.79
CA GLY A 494 7.88 -15.60 -3.78
C GLY A 494 6.85 -14.86 -4.65
N LYS A 495 5.63 -14.59 -4.14
CA LYS A 495 4.58 -13.85 -4.88
C LYS A 495 5.03 -12.44 -5.30
N THR A 496 5.54 -11.66 -4.34
CA THR A 496 6.03 -10.29 -4.57
C THR A 496 7.15 -10.26 -5.59
N ASP A 497 8.14 -11.16 -5.43
CA ASP A 497 9.25 -11.29 -6.37
C ASP A 497 8.76 -11.74 -7.75
N PHE A 498 7.72 -12.58 -7.79
CA PHE A 498 7.11 -13.01 -9.04
C PHE A 498 6.45 -11.86 -9.80
N VAL A 499 5.65 -11.04 -9.12
CA VAL A 499 4.97 -9.90 -9.76
C VAL A 499 6.01 -8.90 -10.28
N ARG A 500 7.00 -8.51 -9.46
CA ARG A 500 8.05 -7.57 -9.89
C ARG A 500 8.84 -8.10 -11.09
N ALA A 501 9.21 -9.38 -11.08
CA ALA A 501 9.91 -10.00 -12.20
C ALA A 501 9.03 -10.09 -13.45
N ALA A 502 7.74 -10.40 -13.30
CA ALA A 502 6.80 -10.48 -14.40
C ALA A 502 6.60 -9.11 -15.05
N LEU A 503 6.36 -8.06 -14.26
CA LEU A 503 6.16 -6.71 -14.76
C LEU A 503 7.42 -6.16 -15.45
N SER A 504 8.58 -6.23 -14.80
CA SER A 504 9.85 -5.76 -15.36
C SER A 504 10.26 -6.47 -16.66
N LYS A 505 10.06 -7.80 -16.75
CA LYS A 505 10.46 -8.58 -17.94
C LYS A 505 9.44 -8.55 -19.07
N LEU A 506 8.14 -8.58 -18.75
CA LEU A 506 7.09 -8.77 -19.75
C LEU A 506 6.46 -7.45 -20.20
N PHE A 507 6.47 -6.43 -19.35
CA PHE A 507 5.80 -5.15 -19.57
C PHE A 507 6.71 -3.94 -19.25
N PRO A 508 7.93 -3.87 -19.83
CA PRO A 508 8.82 -2.74 -19.60
C PRO A 508 8.14 -1.44 -20.06
N GLY A 509 8.20 -0.39 -19.22
CA GLY A 509 7.61 0.92 -19.50
C GLY A 509 6.16 1.12 -19.04
N HIS A 510 5.52 0.08 -18.49
CA HIS A 510 4.23 0.27 -17.80
C HIS A 510 4.46 0.91 -16.43
N GLY A 511 3.56 1.81 -16.03
CA GLY A 511 3.60 2.41 -14.70
C GLY A 511 3.19 1.41 -13.63
N GLU A 512 3.85 1.41 -12.48
CA GLU A 512 3.50 0.58 -11.33
C GLU A 512 3.08 1.47 -10.15
N LEU A 513 1.97 1.13 -9.50
CA LEU A 513 1.51 1.71 -8.24
C LEU A 513 1.55 0.60 -7.16
N PRO A 514 2.69 0.38 -6.52
CA PRO A 514 2.81 -0.64 -5.48
C PRO A 514 2.24 -0.13 -4.14
N ILE A 515 1.26 -0.84 -3.59
CA ILE A 515 0.72 -0.61 -2.25
C ILE A 515 1.06 -1.83 -1.39
N SER A 516 1.82 -1.60 -0.32
CA SER A 516 2.21 -2.66 0.62
C SER A 516 1.19 -2.75 1.73
N VAL A 517 0.44 -3.85 1.78
CA VAL A 517 -0.51 -4.08 2.86
C VAL A 517 0.26 -4.59 4.08
N TYR A 518 -0.06 -4.07 5.27
CA TYR A 518 0.56 -4.49 6.53
C TYR A 518 -0.49 -4.97 7.54
N SER A 519 -0.02 -5.68 8.57
CA SER A 519 -0.90 -6.22 9.60
C SER A 519 -1.55 -5.10 10.41
N GLY A 520 -2.89 -5.11 10.50
CA GLY A 520 -3.66 -4.09 11.21
C GLY A 520 -4.16 -2.94 10.32
N MET A 521 -3.81 -2.93 9.04
CA MET A 521 -4.37 -1.99 8.06
C MET A 521 -5.87 -2.24 7.87
N SER A 522 -6.70 -1.19 7.96
CA SER A 522 -8.14 -1.27 7.65
C SER A 522 -8.40 -1.15 6.15
N ALA A 523 -9.60 -1.56 5.69
CA ALA A 523 -9.96 -1.41 4.28
C ALA A 523 -10.10 0.07 3.87
N SER A 524 -10.50 0.95 4.79
CA SER A 524 -10.53 2.40 4.59
C SER A 524 -9.12 2.98 4.43
N GLN A 525 -8.15 2.54 5.24
CA GLN A 525 -6.74 2.92 5.09
C GLN A 525 -6.18 2.48 3.74
N LEU A 526 -6.48 1.25 3.31
CA LEU A 526 -6.08 0.76 1.99
C LEU A 526 -6.64 1.63 0.87
N LEU A 527 -7.93 1.96 0.92
CA LEU A 527 -8.57 2.83 -0.06
C LEU A 527 -7.91 4.22 -0.09
N ALA A 528 -7.63 4.80 1.09
CA ALA A 528 -6.95 6.08 1.20
C ALA A 528 -5.54 6.04 0.60
N GLU A 529 -4.73 5.00 0.87
CA GLU A 529 -3.39 4.86 0.28
C GLU A 529 -3.42 4.73 -1.25
N VAL A 530 -4.35 3.93 -1.79
CA VAL A 530 -4.57 3.81 -3.23
C VAL A 530 -4.94 5.17 -3.82
N ALA A 531 -5.84 5.90 -3.16
CA ALA A 531 -6.34 7.16 -3.65
C ALA A 531 -5.28 8.29 -3.58
N VAL A 532 -4.48 8.34 -2.51
CA VAL A 532 -3.29 9.21 -2.40
C VAL A 532 -2.33 8.95 -3.56
N SER A 533 -2.04 7.67 -3.86
CA SER A 533 -1.17 7.28 -4.99
C SER A 533 -1.72 7.66 -6.36
N LEU A 534 -3.03 7.92 -6.45
CA LEU A 534 -3.73 8.39 -7.65
C LEU A 534 -3.94 9.90 -7.69
N GLY A 535 -3.48 10.65 -6.68
CA GLY A 535 -3.64 12.10 -6.57
C GLY A 535 -5.02 12.54 -6.05
N ARG A 536 -5.73 11.65 -5.33
CA ARG A 536 -7.02 11.93 -4.68
C ARG A 536 -7.00 11.51 -3.21
N PRO A 537 -6.32 12.25 -2.33
CA PRO A 537 -6.29 11.93 -0.90
C PRO A 537 -7.70 11.92 -0.29
N TYR A 538 -8.03 10.86 0.47
CA TYR A 538 -9.21 10.78 1.33
C TYR A 538 -8.77 10.72 2.80
N ASP A 539 -9.58 11.31 3.69
CA ASP A 539 -9.43 11.21 5.13
C ASP A 539 -9.93 9.83 5.61
N VAL A 540 -9.07 9.11 6.34
CA VAL A 540 -9.36 7.75 6.83
C VAL A 540 -10.52 7.74 7.82
N ASP A 541 -10.55 8.70 8.75
CA ASP A 541 -11.60 8.80 9.77
C ASP A 541 -12.96 9.12 9.10
N ALA A 542 -12.95 9.92 8.04
CA ALA A 542 -14.14 10.21 7.25
C ALA A 542 -14.68 8.96 6.54
N LEU A 543 -13.81 8.16 5.92
CA LEU A 543 -14.19 6.86 5.32
C LEU A 543 -14.72 5.89 6.38
N ASP A 544 -14.09 5.85 7.56
CA ASP A 544 -14.54 5.03 8.69
C ASP A 544 -15.84 5.51 9.32
N ALA A 545 -16.20 6.79 9.19
CA ALA A 545 -17.48 7.34 9.62
C ALA A 545 -18.61 7.20 8.58
N MET A 546 -18.30 6.98 7.30
CA MET A 546 -19.30 6.84 6.24
C MET A 546 -20.19 5.60 6.42
N ALA A 547 -21.47 5.74 6.07
CA ALA A 547 -22.39 4.62 5.94
C ALA A 547 -22.00 3.70 4.77
N GLU A 548 -22.35 2.41 4.84
CA GLU A 548 -21.99 1.39 3.84
C GLU A 548 -22.37 1.80 2.40
N ASP A 549 -23.59 2.33 2.20
CA ASP A 549 -24.04 2.77 0.87
C ASP A 549 -23.27 3.99 0.34
N ALA A 550 -22.79 4.86 1.24
CA ALA A 550 -22.06 6.07 0.89
C ALA A 550 -20.61 5.76 0.45
N LEU A 551 -20.02 4.69 0.98
CA LEU A 551 -18.66 4.24 0.62
C LEU A 551 -18.52 3.80 -0.84
N ALA A 552 -19.63 3.42 -1.49
CA ALA A 552 -19.60 3.05 -2.89
C ALA A 552 -19.17 4.21 -3.81
N ILE A 553 -19.37 5.46 -3.38
CA ILE A 553 -19.03 6.66 -4.14
C ILE A 553 -17.51 6.86 -4.23
N PRO A 554 -16.76 7.03 -3.12
CA PRO A 554 -15.30 7.21 -3.18
C PRO A 554 -14.61 6.02 -3.84
N VAL A 555 -15.05 4.78 -3.57
CA VAL A 555 -14.49 3.59 -4.23
C VAL A 555 -14.66 3.64 -5.75
N LYS A 556 -15.84 4.03 -6.25
CA LYS A 556 -16.09 4.17 -7.69
C LYS A 556 -15.30 5.32 -8.30
N GLU A 557 -15.15 6.44 -7.60
CA GLU A 557 -14.35 7.57 -8.07
C GLU A 557 -12.87 7.19 -8.23
N VAL A 558 -12.29 6.55 -7.22
CA VAL A 558 -10.89 6.09 -7.26
C VAL A 558 -10.71 5.05 -8.36
N ALA A 559 -11.62 4.07 -8.46
CA ALA A 559 -11.59 3.07 -9.52
C ALA A 559 -11.68 3.71 -10.91
N HIS A 560 -12.57 4.71 -11.09
CA HIS A 560 -12.72 5.42 -12.36
C HIS A 560 -11.44 6.17 -12.76
N VAL A 561 -10.80 6.86 -11.81
CA VAL A 561 -9.52 7.54 -12.05
C VAL A 561 -8.45 6.55 -12.48
N PHE A 562 -8.35 5.42 -11.79
CA PHE A 562 -7.38 4.37 -12.12
C PHE A 562 -7.64 3.77 -13.51
N GLN A 563 -8.90 3.44 -13.82
CA GLN A 563 -9.30 2.84 -15.09
C GLN A 563 -9.06 3.74 -16.31
N ASN A 564 -9.06 5.06 -16.11
CA ASN A 564 -8.74 6.02 -17.17
C ASN A 564 -7.24 6.11 -17.47
N ARG A 565 -6.37 5.52 -16.64
CA ARG A 565 -4.93 5.46 -16.89
C ARG A 565 -4.61 4.28 -17.83
N LYS A 566 -3.71 4.52 -18.78
CA LYS A 566 -3.24 3.50 -19.74
C LYS A 566 -1.95 2.90 -19.23
N ASP A 567 -1.74 1.61 -19.53
CA ASP A 567 -0.48 0.91 -19.28
C ASP A 567 0.00 1.04 -17.81
N GLN A 568 -0.94 0.99 -16.85
CA GLN A 568 -0.64 1.08 -15.42
C GLN A 568 -1.11 -0.15 -14.62
N PHE A 569 -0.29 -0.60 -13.69
CA PHE A 569 -0.59 -1.68 -12.76
C PHE A 569 -0.77 -1.14 -11.35
N LEU A 570 -1.88 -1.51 -10.69
CA LEU A 570 -2.02 -1.36 -9.23
C LEU A 570 -1.64 -2.69 -8.59
N VAL A 571 -0.55 -2.71 -7.82
CA VAL A 571 -0.05 -3.93 -7.18
C VAL A 571 -0.34 -3.87 -5.69
N LEU A 572 -1.25 -4.70 -5.20
CA LEU A 572 -1.58 -4.84 -3.78
C LEU A 572 -0.83 -6.03 -3.21
N ASP A 573 0.18 -5.79 -2.38
CA ASP A 573 1.00 -6.87 -1.81
C ASP A 573 0.42 -7.38 -0.48
N ASP A 574 -0.04 -8.63 -0.51
CA ASP A 574 -0.66 -9.39 0.58
C ASP A 574 -1.98 -8.84 1.16
N LEU A 575 -2.98 -8.66 0.30
CA LEU A 575 -4.31 -8.17 0.69
C LEU A 575 -5.03 -9.04 1.73
N ALA A 576 -4.62 -10.31 1.88
CA ALA A 576 -5.14 -11.22 2.90
C ALA A 576 -4.96 -10.66 4.33
N LEU A 577 -3.99 -9.77 4.55
CA LEU A 577 -3.74 -9.13 5.85
C LEU A 577 -4.91 -8.27 6.35
N VAL A 578 -5.62 -7.57 5.45
CA VAL A 578 -6.81 -6.78 5.80
C VAL A 578 -7.98 -7.69 6.18
N PHE A 579 -8.02 -8.92 5.65
CA PHE A 579 -9.13 -9.86 5.82
C PHE A 579 -9.02 -10.75 7.08
N ARG A 580 -7.95 -10.62 7.88
CA ARG A 580 -7.70 -11.48 9.05
C ARG A 580 -8.80 -11.38 10.12
N LYS A 581 -8.88 -12.36 11.04
CA LYS A 581 -9.92 -12.59 12.08
C LYS A 581 -10.44 -11.40 12.92
N ASN A 582 -9.88 -10.21 12.79
CA ASN A 582 -10.33 -8.96 13.42
C ASN A 582 -10.90 -7.93 12.41
N ALA A 583 -11.03 -8.29 11.13
CA ALA A 583 -11.64 -7.43 10.12
C ALA A 583 -13.08 -7.14 10.54
N SER A 584 -13.41 -5.86 10.66
CA SER A 584 -14.78 -5.46 10.96
C SER A 584 -15.68 -5.93 9.81
N ARG A 585 -16.98 -6.15 10.09
CA ARG A 585 -17.97 -6.44 9.03
C ARG A 585 -17.89 -5.37 7.91
N LYS A 586 -17.60 -4.13 8.29
CA LYS A 586 -17.42 -2.99 7.41
C LYS A 586 -16.21 -3.16 6.46
N ASP A 587 -15.06 -3.64 6.96
CA ASP A 587 -13.87 -3.89 6.12
C ASP A 587 -14.15 -4.88 5.00
N ALA A 588 -14.88 -5.96 5.30
CA ALA A 588 -15.26 -6.96 4.31
C ALA A 588 -16.15 -6.39 3.20
N GLU A 589 -17.10 -5.52 3.55
CA GLU A 589 -17.97 -4.86 2.57
C GLU A 589 -17.22 -3.81 1.73
N ILE A 590 -16.31 -3.03 2.33
CA ILE A 590 -15.44 -2.10 1.59
C ILE A 590 -14.58 -2.88 0.59
N LEU A 591 -13.99 -4.00 0.99
CA LEU A 591 -13.21 -4.87 0.11
C LEU A 591 -14.05 -5.44 -1.03
N LYS A 592 -15.28 -5.89 -0.78
CA LYS A 592 -16.19 -6.34 -1.84
C LYS A 592 -16.51 -5.21 -2.81
N ALA A 593 -16.79 -4.00 -2.30
CA ALA A 593 -17.04 -2.83 -3.12
C ALA A 593 -15.81 -2.47 -3.96
N PHE A 594 -14.62 -2.51 -3.37
CA PHE A 594 -13.34 -2.30 -4.03
C PHE A 594 -13.13 -3.30 -5.17
N LEU A 595 -13.21 -4.60 -4.88
CA LEU A 595 -13.04 -5.66 -5.89
C LEU A 595 -14.07 -5.55 -7.01
N SER A 596 -15.31 -5.18 -6.69
CA SER A 596 -16.39 -4.98 -7.67
C SER A 596 -16.13 -3.75 -8.57
N ALA A 597 -15.69 -2.63 -7.99
CA ALA A 597 -15.45 -1.40 -8.73
C ALA A 597 -14.18 -1.47 -9.61
N PHE A 598 -13.11 -2.07 -9.10
CA PHE A 598 -11.87 -2.25 -9.85
C PHE A 598 -11.93 -3.44 -10.82
N GLY A 599 -12.75 -4.44 -10.52
CA GLY A 599 -12.97 -5.62 -11.35
C GLY A 599 -14.04 -5.41 -12.41
N THR A 600 -14.03 -4.29 -13.14
CA THR A 600 -14.89 -4.10 -14.31
C THR A 600 -14.15 -4.44 -15.60
N ARG A 601 -14.89 -4.72 -16.69
CA ARG A 601 -14.30 -5.01 -18.00
C ARG A 601 -13.43 -3.83 -18.46
N CYS A 602 -12.17 -4.13 -18.82
CA CYS A 602 -11.17 -3.13 -19.17
C CYS A 602 -11.01 -3.07 -20.70
N ALA A 603 -10.84 -1.87 -21.28
CA ALA A 603 -10.47 -1.75 -22.69
C ALA A 603 -9.05 -2.29 -22.94
N LYS A 604 -8.69 -2.56 -24.20
CA LYS A 604 -7.30 -2.92 -24.58
C LYS A 604 -6.33 -1.89 -24.03
N ARG A 605 -5.30 -2.36 -23.31
CA ARG A 605 -4.25 -1.54 -22.64
C ARG A 605 -4.73 -0.68 -21.46
N ALA A 606 -5.92 -0.96 -20.91
CA ALA A 606 -6.37 -0.30 -19.68
C ALA A 606 -5.66 -0.86 -18.44
N ALA A 607 -5.68 -0.06 -17.37
CA ALA A 607 -5.05 -0.40 -16.11
C ALA A 607 -5.54 -1.73 -15.52
N LYS A 608 -4.64 -2.48 -14.88
CA LYS A 608 -4.94 -3.80 -14.28
C LYS A 608 -4.58 -3.80 -12.81
N VAL A 609 -5.37 -4.49 -12.00
CA VAL A 609 -5.05 -4.70 -10.57
C VAL A 609 -4.42 -6.08 -10.39
N ILE A 610 -3.29 -6.13 -9.70
CA ILE A 610 -2.59 -7.36 -9.34
C ILE A 610 -2.63 -7.47 -7.82
N ILE A 611 -3.14 -8.59 -7.32
CA ILE A 611 -3.32 -8.80 -5.88
C ILE A 611 -2.53 -10.04 -5.46
N CYS A 612 -1.50 -9.84 -4.66
CA CYS A 612 -0.85 -10.95 -3.96
C CYS A 612 -1.75 -11.40 -2.80
N TRP A 613 -2.01 -12.70 -2.68
CA TRP A 613 -2.85 -13.25 -1.63
C TRP A 613 -2.14 -14.39 -0.91
N SER A 614 -1.84 -14.22 0.39
CA SER A 614 -1.35 -15.30 1.24
C SER A 614 -2.51 -16.16 1.75
N GLY A 615 -2.41 -17.47 1.55
CA GLY A 615 -3.40 -18.41 2.08
C GLY A 615 -4.46 -18.86 1.08
N PHE A 616 -5.59 -19.36 1.59
CA PHE A 616 -6.73 -19.71 0.76
C PHE A 616 -7.49 -18.46 0.33
N LEU A 617 -7.79 -18.36 -0.97
CA LEU A 617 -8.71 -17.36 -1.50
C LEU A 617 -10.14 -17.69 -1.01
N PRO A 618 -10.81 -16.77 -0.28
CA PRO A 618 -12.21 -16.91 0.09
C PRO A 618 -13.13 -17.02 -1.13
N GLU A 619 -14.32 -17.61 -0.95
CA GLU A 619 -15.27 -17.85 -2.04
C GLU A 619 -15.73 -16.56 -2.75
N PHE A 620 -15.93 -15.47 -2.01
CA PHE A 620 -16.30 -14.17 -2.61
C PHE A 620 -15.17 -13.59 -3.48
N VAL A 621 -13.91 -13.85 -3.14
CA VAL A 621 -12.75 -13.44 -3.95
C VAL A 621 -12.68 -14.29 -5.22
N ARG A 622 -12.89 -15.61 -5.11
CA ARG A 622 -12.92 -16.51 -6.26
C ARG A 622 -14.08 -16.23 -7.23
N SER A 623 -15.20 -15.73 -6.70
CA SER A 623 -16.39 -15.36 -7.48
C SER A 623 -16.39 -13.89 -7.92
N THR A 624 -15.30 -13.15 -7.67
CA THR A 624 -15.18 -11.76 -8.14
C THR A 624 -15.21 -11.73 -9.67
N PRO A 625 -16.16 -11.00 -10.29
CA PRO A 625 -16.25 -10.90 -11.75
C PRO A 625 -14.95 -10.39 -12.37
N TYR A 626 -14.69 -10.79 -13.62
CA TYR A 626 -13.54 -10.29 -14.41
C TYR A 626 -12.19 -10.47 -13.70
N SER A 627 -12.07 -11.51 -12.87
CA SER A 627 -10.85 -11.85 -12.17
C SER A 627 -10.27 -13.19 -12.61
N ALA A 628 -8.96 -13.34 -12.48
CA ALA A 628 -8.27 -14.59 -12.72
C ALA A 628 -7.25 -14.87 -11.62
N THR A 629 -6.93 -16.14 -11.39
CA THR A 629 -5.96 -16.56 -10.38
C THR A 629 -4.80 -17.33 -10.99
N ILE A 630 -3.59 -17.01 -10.53
CA ILE A 630 -2.37 -17.79 -10.70
C ILE A 630 -1.97 -18.34 -9.33
N ASN A 631 -1.98 -19.66 -9.19
CA ASN A 631 -1.55 -20.33 -7.97
C ASN A 631 -0.08 -20.73 -8.10
N LEU A 632 0.80 -20.05 -7.38
CA LEU A 632 2.22 -20.37 -7.39
C LEU A 632 2.48 -21.68 -6.65
N LYS A 633 3.03 -22.66 -7.38
CA LYS A 633 3.40 -23.98 -6.85
C LYS A 633 4.72 -23.93 -6.08
N VAL A 634 5.04 -24.97 -5.30
CA VAL A 634 6.40 -25.11 -4.75
C VAL A 634 7.43 -25.31 -5.87
N LEU A 635 8.65 -24.85 -5.67
CA LEU A 635 9.76 -25.06 -6.61
C LEU A 635 10.28 -26.49 -6.52
N GLU A 636 10.82 -27.01 -7.62
CA GLU A 636 11.53 -28.30 -7.59
C GLU A 636 12.89 -28.15 -6.90
N ASP A 637 13.38 -29.24 -6.29
CA ASP A 637 14.60 -29.25 -5.47
C ASP A 637 15.83 -28.69 -6.20
N GLU A 638 15.93 -28.88 -7.52
CA GLU A 638 17.03 -28.33 -8.32
C GLU A 638 17.07 -26.80 -8.32
N TYR A 639 15.90 -26.15 -8.32
CA TYR A 639 15.79 -24.69 -8.32
C TYR A 639 15.96 -24.11 -6.93
N VAL A 640 15.48 -24.81 -5.90
CA VAL A 640 15.75 -24.43 -4.51
C VAL A 640 17.24 -24.53 -4.21
N ARG A 641 17.90 -25.60 -4.64
CA ARG A 641 19.36 -25.75 -4.55
C ARG A 641 20.07 -24.56 -5.16
N ARG A 642 19.68 -24.14 -6.37
CA ARG A 642 20.26 -22.95 -7.02
C ARG A 642 20.01 -21.64 -6.26
N ILE A 643 18.85 -21.50 -5.60
CA ILE A 643 18.60 -20.37 -4.69
C ILE A 643 19.61 -20.39 -3.54
N VAL A 644 19.78 -21.54 -2.88
CA VAL A 644 20.75 -21.71 -1.78
C VAL A 644 22.18 -21.40 -2.24
N GLU A 645 22.62 -22.01 -3.34
CA GLU A 645 23.97 -21.80 -3.91
C GLU A 645 24.22 -20.34 -4.27
N ARG A 646 23.21 -19.65 -4.83
CA ARG A 646 23.33 -18.23 -5.16
C ARG A 646 23.38 -17.36 -3.91
N GLN A 647 22.56 -17.64 -2.90
CA GLN A 647 22.59 -16.90 -1.64
C GLN A 647 23.94 -17.10 -0.94
N ILE A 648 24.48 -18.32 -0.93
CA ILE A 648 25.82 -18.63 -0.42
C ILE A 648 26.88 -17.76 -1.11
N GLN A 649 26.84 -17.61 -2.44
CA GLN A 649 27.80 -16.77 -3.17
C GLN A 649 27.78 -15.31 -2.70
N LEU A 650 26.60 -14.77 -2.35
CA LEU A 650 26.45 -13.38 -1.91
C LEU A 650 27.03 -13.14 -0.51
N VAL A 651 27.12 -14.18 0.31
CA VAL A 651 27.59 -14.09 1.70
C VAL A 651 28.92 -14.83 1.92
N LYS A 652 29.57 -15.29 0.84
CA LYS A 652 30.77 -16.13 0.89
C LYS A 652 31.91 -15.49 1.68
N ASP A 653 32.10 -14.18 1.50
CA ASP A 653 33.16 -13.40 2.17
C ASP A 653 32.95 -13.26 3.69
N GLN A 654 31.79 -13.70 4.19
CA GLN A 654 31.44 -13.67 5.62
C GLN A 654 31.66 -15.01 6.32
N PHE A 655 32.03 -16.05 5.57
CA PHE A 655 32.50 -17.34 6.10
C PHE A 655 34.04 -17.36 6.16
N HIS A 656 34.61 -18.30 6.91
CA HIS A 656 36.06 -18.49 6.93
C HIS A 656 36.60 -18.81 5.52
N ALA A 657 37.75 -18.22 5.16
CA ALA A 657 38.28 -18.15 3.79
C ALA A 657 38.45 -19.49 3.05
N ASP A 658 38.48 -20.61 3.77
CA ASP A 658 38.72 -21.96 3.24
C ASP A 658 37.50 -22.91 3.32
N ALA A 659 36.32 -22.42 3.70
CA ALA A 659 35.13 -23.28 3.82
C ALA A 659 34.53 -23.63 2.44
N GLU A 660 34.50 -24.91 2.08
CA GLU A 660 33.75 -25.40 0.92
C GLU A 660 32.24 -25.40 1.23
N LEU A 661 31.52 -24.42 0.69
CA LEU A 661 30.09 -24.22 0.95
C LEU A 661 29.26 -25.00 -0.07
N THR A 662 29.04 -26.29 0.19
CA THR A 662 28.10 -27.15 -0.57
C THR A 662 26.86 -27.45 0.25
N VAL A 663 25.70 -27.57 -0.42
CA VAL A 663 24.44 -27.94 0.22
C VAL A 663 24.12 -29.42 0.01
N ASP A 664 23.89 -30.13 1.11
CA ASP A 664 23.54 -31.55 1.10
C ASP A 664 22.12 -31.76 0.52
N HIS A 665 21.92 -32.85 -0.23
CA HIS A 665 20.61 -33.15 -0.83
C HIS A 665 19.50 -33.34 0.21
N LYS A 666 19.79 -33.94 1.37
CA LYS A 666 18.81 -34.09 2.45
C LYS A 666 18.42 -32.73 3.03
N VAL A 667 19.36 -31.79 3.13
CA VAL A 667 19.06 -30.40 3.54
C VAL A 667 18.16 -29.72 2.51
N VAL A 668 18.44 -29.87 1.20
CA VAL A 668 17.55 -29.34 0.15
C VAL A 668 16.14 -29.91 0.26
N SER A 669 16.00 -31.21 0.52
CA SER A 669 14.68 -31.83 0.67
C SER A 669 13.87 -31.28 1.85
N LEU A 670 14.54 -30.83 2.93
CA LEU A 670 13.87 -30.16 4.06
C LEU A 670 13.24 -28.82 3.68
N LEU A 671 13.76 -28.15 2.66
CA LEU A 671 13.28 -26.85 2.18
C LEU A 671 11.95 -26.96 1.42
N SER A 672 11.53 -28.17 1.02
CA SER A 672 10.19 -28.43 0.46
C SER A 672 9.77 -27.53 -0.70
N GLY A 673 10.72 -27.09 -1.54
CA GLY A 673 10.39 -26.18 -2.64
C GLY A 673 10.09 -24.73 -2.23
N HIS A 674 10.34 -24.34 -0.98
CA HIS A 674 9.95 -23.05 -0.41
C HIS A 674 11.11 -22.03 -0.44
N PRO A 675 11.02 -20.95 -1.25
CA PRO A 675 12.11 -19.99 -1.42
C PRO A 675 12.54 -19.29 -0.12
N LEU A 676 11.58 -18.87 0.71
CA LEU A 676 11.91 -18.21 1.98
C LEU A 676 12.73 -19.14 2.89
N SER A 677 12.42 -20.44 2.93
CA SER A 677 13.15 -21.41 3.74
C SER A 677 14.61 -21.55 3.29
N ALA A 678 14.84 -21.48 1.97
CA ALA A 678 16.20 -21.50 1.41
C ALA A 678 17.01 -20.27 1.83
N VAL A 679 16.38 -19.09 1.83
CA VAL A 679 17.01 -17.84 2.29
C VAL A 679 17.27 -17.91 3.80
N THR A 680 16.27 -18.30 4.60
CA THR A 680 16.39 -18.45 6.06
C THR A 680 17.53 -19.41 6.43
N LEU A 681 17.69 -20.53 5.72
CA LEU A 681 18.79 -21.47 5.94
C LEU A 681 20.16 -20.80 5.81
N VAL A 682 20.37 -20.04 4.74
CA VAL A 682 21.64 -19.36 4.46
C VAL A 682 21.87 -18.20 5.44
N GLU A 683 20.82 -17.47 5.81
CA GLU A 683 20.90 -16.41 6.83
C GLU A 683 21.29 -16.98 8.20
N CYS A 684 20.69 -18.10 8.62
CA CYS A 684 21.08 -18.78 9.86
C CYS A 684 22.54 -19.27 9.80
N ALA A 685 22.97 -19.85 8.67
CA ALA A 685 24.36 -20.26 8.48
C ALA A 685 25.33 -19.06 8.58
N ARG A 686 24.97 -17.93 7.97
CA ARG A 686 25.74 -16.67 7.99
C ARG A 686 25.82 -16.09 9.40
N GLU A 687 24.69 -15.93 10.08
CA GLU A 687 24.62 -15.33 11.41
C GLU A 687 25.40 -16.12 12.45
N LYS A 688 25.36 -17.45 12.36
CA LYS A 688 26.11 -18.34 13.25
C LYS A 688 27.54 -18.61 12.77
N ARG A 689 27.90 -18.15 11.56
CA ARG A 689 29.17 -18.43 10.88
C ARG A 689 29.51 -19.92 10.84
N ASP A 690 28.48 -20.76 10.67
CA ASP A 690 28.61 -22.22 10.75
C ASP A 690 28.14 -22.86 9.43
N PRO A 691 29.05 -23.34 8.57
CA PRO A 691 28.67 -24.00 7.33
C PRO A 691 27.94 -25.32 7.55
N ALA A 692 27.97 -25.90 8.76
CA ALA A 692 27.27 -27.14 9.07
C ALA A 692 25.74 -27.02 8.93
N PHE A 693 25.17 -25.82 8.94
CA PHE A 693 23.74 -25.65 8.61
C PHE A 693 23.41 -26.09 7.18
N LEU A 694 24.36 -26.01 6.24
CA LEU A 694 24.15 -26.39 4.84
C LEU A 694 24.31 -27.90 4.58
N THR A 695 24.96 -28.60 5.50
CA THR A 695 25.29 -30.04 5.36
C THR A 695 24.62 -30.92 6.42
N SER A 696 24.16 -30.37 7.54
CA SER A 696 23.51 -31.10 8.62
C SER A 696 21.98 -30.92 8.60
N PRO A 697 21.21 -31.96 8.26
CA PRO A 697 19.74 -31.91 8.28
C PRO A 697 19.17 -31.51 9.64
N VAL A 698 19.80 -31.95 10.75
CA VAL A 698 19.34 -31.65 12.12
C VAL A 698 19.42 -30.16 12.42
N LYS A 699 20.56 -29.53 12.14
CA LYS A 699 20.76 -28.08 12.36
C LYS A 699 19.89 -27.24 11.41
N ALA A 700 19.79 -27.66 10.15
CA ALA A 700 18.95 -27.00 9.15
C ALA A 700 17.48 -27.01 9.59
N ARG A 701 16.96 -28.18 9.98
CA ARG A 701 15.57 -28.37 10.41
C ARG A 701 15.18 -27.41 11.53
N GLU A 702 15.94 -27.41 12.63
CA GLU A 702 15.66 -26.58 13.80
C GLU A 702 15.64 -25.08 13.44
N SER A 703 16.59 -24.64 12.61
CA SER A 703 16.73 -23.23 12.23
C SER A 703 15.64 -22.77 11.28
N ILE A 704 15.31 -23.59 10.28
CA ILE A 704 14.21 -23.30 9.35
C ILE A 704 12.89 -23.27 10.12
N ALA A 705 12.63 -24.24 11.00
CA ALA A 705 11.42 -24.26 11.81
C ALA A 705 11.30 -23.01 12.70
N LYS A 706 12.37 -22.62 13.40
CA LYS A 706 12.40 -21.39 14.22
C LYS A 706 12.24 -20.11 13.39
N GLY A 707 12.88 -20.04 12.23
CA GLY A 707 12.79 -18.87 11.34
C GLY A 707 11.43 -18.71 10.69
N LEU A 708 10.74 -19.81 10.36
CA LEU A 708 9.37 -19.77 9.84
C LEU A 708 8.30 -19.59 10.94
N LEU A 709 8.63 -19.91 12.20
CA LEU A 709 7.71 -19.88 13.34
C LEU A 709 8.26 -19.13 14.57
N PRO A 710 8.66 -17.85 14.45
CA PRO A 710 9.31 -17.13 15.54
C PRO A 710 8.43 -16.98 16.80
N ASP A 711 7.11 -16.85 16.64
CA ASP A 711 6.17 -16.59 17.76
C ASP A 711 5.47 -17.84 18.30
N PHE A 712 5.69 -19.01 17.69
CA PHE A 712 4.88 -20.20 17.91
C PHE A 712 5.29 -21.01 19.16
N ALA A 713 6.25 -20.51 19.93
CA ALA A 713 6.86 -21.21 21.05
C ALA A 713 6.04 -21.19 22.36
N SER A 714 4.95 -20.41 22.45
CA SER A 714 4.31 -20.08 23.73
C SER A 714 2.92 -20.71 23.98
N ASN A 715 2.16 -21.13 22.95
CA ASN A 715 0.81 -21.69 23.14
C ASN A 715 0.81 -23.23 23.14
N PRO A 716 0.49 -23.90 24.27
CA PRO A 716 0.51 -25.37 24.37
C PRO A 716 -0.48 -26.09 23.43
N GLU A 717 -1.66 -25.50 23.18
CA GLU A 717 -2.68 -26.13 22.33
C GLU A 717 -2.26 -26.06 20.85
N GLU A 718 -1.69 -24.94 20.42
CA GLU A 718 -1.15 -24.80 19.07
C GLU A 718 0.03 -25.76 18.82
N LYS A 719 0.93 -25.93 19.80
CA LYS A 719 2.00 -26.94 19.72
C LYS A 719 1.46 -28.35 19.59
N ARG A 720 0.41 -28.69 20.36
CA ARG A 720 -0.27 -29.98 20.26
C ARG A 720 -0.90 -30.19 18.88
N GLN A 721 -1.57 -29.18 18.33
CA GLN A 721 -2.16 -29.25 16.99
C GLN A 721 -1.09 -29.39 15.90
N LEU A 722 0.07 -28.72 16.04
CA LEU A 722 1.21 -28.94 15.15
C LEU A 722 1.83 -30.33 15.28
N ALA A 723 1.94 -30.87 16.50
CA ALA A 723 2.37 -32.24 16.71
C ALA A 723 1.41 -33.26 16.09
N MET A 724 0.10 -32.98 16.08
CA MET A 724 -0.88 -33.80 15.35
C MET A 724 -0.70 -33.70 13.83
N LEU A 725 -0.55 -32.49 13.30
CA LEU A 725 -0.31 -32.27 11.87
C LEU A 725 1.06 -32.82 11.43
N SER A 726 2.06 -32.89 12.31
CA SER A 726 3.42 -33.38 11.99
C SER A 726 3.47 -34.87 11.70
N CYS A 727 2.56 -35.62 12.31
CA CYS A 727 2.32 -37.03 12.00
C CYS A 727 1.64 -37.24 10.64
N ILE A 728 1.02 -36.21 10.05
CA ILE A 728 0.36 -36.30 8.75
C ILE A 728 1.40 -36.10 7.64
N ARG A 729 1.83 -37.21 7.02
CA ARG A 729 2.90 -37.22 6.00
C ARG A 729 2.43 -36.78 4.62
N ARG A 730 1.12 -36.77 4.38
CA ARG A 730 0.51 -36.50 3.08
C ARG A 730 -0.50 -35.36 3.20
N PRO A 731 -0.69 -34.57 2.13
CA PRO A 731 -1.71 -33.52 2.15
C PRO A 731 -3.08 -34.10 2.51
N ILE A 732 -3.74 -33.50 3.49
CA ILE A 732 -5.08 -33.89 3.94
C ILE A 732 -6.07 -32.78 3.66
N SER A 733 -7.28 -33.16 3.21
CA SER A 733 -8.36 -32.20 2.92
C SER A 733 -8.93 -31.63 4.22
N LEU A 734 -9.12 -30.31 4.30
CA LEU A 734 -9.74 -29.67 5.46
C LEU A 734 -11.17 -30.14 5.65
N SER A 735 -11.96 -30.29 4.58
CA SER A 735 -13.30 -30.89 4.63
C SER A 735 -13.31 -32.27 5.29
N VAL A 736 -12.37 -33.15 4.95
CA VAL A 736 -12.26 -34.49 5.56
C VAL A 736 -11.93 -34.42 7.06
N LEU A 737 -11.12 -33.44 7.48
CA LEU A 737 -10.84 -33.21 8.89
C LEU A 737 -12.10 -32.73 9.63
N ARG A 738 -12.85 -31.78 9.06
CA ARG A 738 -14.10 -31.24 9.64
C ARG A 738 -15.18 -32.29 9.81
N ASP A 739 -15.31 -33.20 8.85
CA ASP A 739 -16.36 -34.23 8.84
C ASP A 739 -16.11 -35.37 9.85
N LEU A 740 -14.96 -35.39 10.55
CA LEU A 740 -14.60 -36.49 11.45
C LEU A 740 -15.25 -36.39 12.83
N ASP A 741 -14.85 -35.37 13.59
CA ASP A 741 -15.28 -35.08 14.96
C ASP A 741 -14.88 -33.65 15.36
N ALA A 742 -15.26 -33.21 16.57
CA ALA A 742 -14.92 -31.87 17.07
C ALA A 742 -13.41 -31.63 17.27
N GLU A 743 -12.58 -32.68 17.34
CA GLU A 743 -11.12 -32.54 17.33
C GLU A 743 -10.62 -32.32 15.90
N GLY A 744 -11.23 -32.98 14.91
CA GLY A 744 -10.95 -32.81 13.49
C GLY A 744 -11.36 -31.44 12.97
N GLU A 745 -12.52 -30.93 13.38
CA GLU A 745 -12.94 -29.55 13.07
C GLU A 745 -11.95 -28.52 13.61
N ARG A 746 -11.54 -28.66 14.88
CA ARG A 746 -10.50 -27.81 15.49
C ARG A 746 -9.17 -27.90 14.75
N LEU A 747 -8.75 -29.10 14.37
CA LEU A 747 -7.52 -29.32 13.61
C LEU A 747 -7.61 -28.71 12.21
N ALA A 748 -8.77 -28.77 11.56
CA ALA A 748 -9.01 -28.17 10.25
C ALA A 748 -8.97 -26.64 10.33
N ASP A 749 -9.63 -26.04 11.31
CA ASP A 749 -9.64 -24.60 11.51
C ASP A 749 -8.26 -24.07 11.90
N PHE A 750 -7.54 -24.83 12.73
CA PHE A 750 -6.14 -24.57 13.01
C PHE A 750 -5.28 -24.66 11.76
N ALA A 751 -5.40 -25.75 10.98
CA ALA A 751 -4.64 -25.94 9.75
C ALA A 751 -4.92 -24.85 8.71
N ALA A 752 -6.17 -24.41 8.59
CA ALA A 752 -6.58 -23.29 7.73
C ALA A 752 -5.97 -21.95 8.19
N ALA A 753 -5.98 -21.67 9.49
CA ALA A 753 -5.35 -20.48 10.04
C ALA A 753 -3.81 -20.53 9.96
N PHE A 754 -3.22 -21.72 10.11
CA PHE A 754 -1.77 -21.92 10.12
C PHE A 754 -1.17 -21.92 8.71
N ALA A 755 -1.92 -22.40 7.74
CA ALA A 755 -1.66 -22.27 6.31
C ALA A 755 -1.40 -20.84 5.84
N GLU A 756 -1.96 -19.85 6.53
CA GLU A 756 -1.74 -18.44 6.26
C GLU A 756 -0.41 -17.92 6.82
N ARG A 757 0.19 -18.61 7.80
CA ARG A 757 1.37 -18.15 8.56
C ARG A 757 2.68 -18.82 8.14
N ALA A 758 2.70 -20.15 7.98
CA ALA A 758 3.94 -20.90 7.69
C ALA A 758 3.75 -22.32 7.14
N ALA A 759 2.52 -22.76 6.85
CA ALA A 759 2.26 -24.08 6.27
C ALA A 759 2.25 -24.07 4.74
N VAL A 760 2.73 -25.16 4.13
CA VAL A 760 2.70 -25.34 2.67
C VAL A 760 1.30 -25.76 2.26
N LEU A 761 0.50 -24.78 1.84
CA LEU A 761 -0.78 -25.04 1.22
C LEU A 761 -0.63 -25.68 -0.15
N LEU A 762 -1.45 -26.70 -0.41
CA LEU A 762 -1.70 -27.19 -1.77
C LEU A 762 -3.09 -26.68 -2.20
N PRO A 763 -3.17 -25.44 -2.73
CA PRO A 763 -4.44 -24.75 -2.98
C PRO A 763 -5.35 -25.42 -4.00
N GLU A 764 -4.85 -26.36 -4.82
CA GLU A 764 -5.63 -27.02 -5.86
C GLU A 764 -6.70 -28.00 -5.32
N ARG A 765 -6.70 -28.38 -4.03
CA ARG A 765 -7.58 -29.46 -3.49
C ARG A 765 -8.05 -29.32 -2.03
N ASP A 766 -8.18 -28.11 -1.47
CA ASP A 766 -8.54 -27.94 -0.04
C ASP A 766 -7.57 -28.67 0.92
N GLY A 767 -6.33 -28.92 0.46
CA GLY A 767 -5.37 -29.79 1.12
C GLY A 767 -4.29 -29.02 1.88
N VAL A 768 -4.00 -29.43 3.11
CA VAL A 768 -2.91 -28.88 3.92
C VAL A 768 -1.78 -29.88 4.06
N LYS A 769 -0.54 -29.44 3.85
CA LYS A 769 0.69 -30.18 4.15
C LYS A 769 1.61 -29.28 4.98
N LEU A 770 2.19 -29.80 6.06
CA LEU A 770 3.23 -29.06 6.77
C LEU A 770 4.51 -28.97 5.94
N HIS A 771 5.23 -27.87 6.11
CA HIS A 771 6.61 -27.74 5.62
C HIS A 771 7.48 -28.82 6.27
N GLU A 772 8.37 -29.48 5.52
CA GLU A 772 9.08 -30.66 6.01
C GLU A 772 9.94 -30.38 7.25
N ALA A 773 10.67 -29.24 7.27
CA ALA A 773 11.41 -28.82 8.46
C ALA A 773 10.52 -28.64 9.72
N ILE A 774 9.32 -28.07 9.57
CA ILE A 774 8.36 -27.90 10.68
C ILE A 774 7.83 -29.27 11.10
N ARG A 775 7.45 -30.10 10.12
CA ARG A 775 6.96 -31.46 10.34
C ARG A 775 7.95 -32.28 11.16
N GLU A 776 9.22 -32.32 10.76
CA GLU A 776 10.22 -33.10 11.47
C GLU A 776 10.53 -32.55 12.86
N GLU A 777 10.54 -31.22 13.05
CA GLU A 777 10.87 -30.61 14.35
C GLU A 777 9.80 -30.96 15.40
N PHE A 778 8.52 -30.79 15.05
CA PHE A 778 7.42 -31.15 15.94
C PHE A 778 7.22 -32.66 16.08
N LEU A 779 7.66 -33.46 15.11
CA LEU A 779 7.71 -34.91 15.28
C LEU A 779 8.75 -35.32 16.33
N VAL A 780 9.94 -34.72 16.32
CA VAL A 780 10.96 -34.95 17.36
C VAL A 780 10.49 -34.47 18.73
N GLU A 781 9.76 -33.36 18.79
CA GLU A 781 9.14 -32.91 20.04
C GLU A 781 8.11 -33.93 20.55
N LEU A 782 7.24 -34.45 19.68
CA LEU A 782 6.26 -35.48 20.02
C LEU A 782 6.92 -36.79 20.47
N GLU A 783 8.10 -37.14 19.93
CA GLU A 783 8.84 -38.33 20.34
C GLU A 783 9.34 -38.28 21.79
N LYS A 784 9.46 -37.08 22.38
CA LYS A 784 9.80 -36.90 23.80
C LYS A 784 8.64 -37.29 24.73
N ASP A 785 7.41 -37.39 24.23
CA ASP A 785 6.23 -37.85 24.96
C ASP A 785 5.59 -39.10 24.29
N PRO A 786 6.03 -40.32 24.69
CA PRO A 786 5.51 -41.56 24.13
C PRO A 786 4.00 -41.76 24.34
N THR A 787 3.42 -41.16 25.39
CA THR A 787 1.98 -41.31 25.69
C THR A 787 1.17 -40.48 24.70
N GLU A 788 1.56 -39.24 24.51
CA GLU A 788 0.94 -38.35 23.53
C GLU A 788 1.13 -38.86 22.11
N LYS A 789 2.33 -39.34 21.76
CA LYS A 789 2.61 -39.99 20.47
C LYS A 789 1.62 -41.12 20.18
N ARG A 790 1.40 -42.03 21.13
CA ARG A 790 0.42 -43.12 20.96
C ARG A 790 -0.99 -42.59 20.77
N ARG A 791 -1.40 -41.58 21.53
CA ARG A 791 -2.73 -40.96 21.43
C ARG A 791 -2.97 -40.33 20.07
N VAL A 792 -2.01 -39.53 19.59
CA VAL A 792 -2.06 -38.88 18.26
C VAL A 792 -2.13 -39.91 17.15
N HIS A 793 -1.25 -40.92 17.16
CA HIS A 793 -1.27 -41.98 16.13
C HIS A 793 -2.56 -42.81 16.19
N ALA A 794 -3.12 -43.09 17.37
CA ALA A 794 -4.42 -43.75 17.48
C ALA A 794 -5.57 -42.90 16.93
N TYR A 795 -5.53 -41.58 17.13
CA TYR A 795 -6.48 -40.64 16.53
C TYR A 795 -6.39 -40.65 15.00
N LEU A 796 -5.18 -40.48 14.44
CA LEU A 796 -4.97 -40.47 12.99
C LEU A 796 -5.29 -41.83 12.34
N ALA A 797 -5.06 -42.94 13.04
CA ALA A 797 -5.51 -44.25 12.57
C ALA A 797 -7.04 -44.32 12.45
N ARG A 798 -7.81 -43.74 13.39
CA ARG A 798 -9.28 -43.66 13.27
C ARG A 798 -9.71 -42.77 12.10
N LEU A 799 -9.05 -41.64 11.91
CA LEU A 799 -9.26 -40.73 10.78
C LEU A 799 -9.06 -41.46 9.43
N TYR A 800 -7.91 -42.08 9.20
CA TYR A 800 -7.70 -42.77 7.93
C TYR A 800 -8.59 -44.01 7.77
N LYS A 801 -9.00 -44.66 8.87
CA LYS A 801 -9.98 -45.76 8.83
C LYS A 801 -11.36 -45.29 8.36
N SER A 802 -11.82 -44.12 8.79
CA SER A 802 -13.12 -43.56 8.36
C SER A 802 -13.12 -43.15 6.87
N MET A 803 -11.94 -42.89 6.30
CA MET A 803 -11.79 -42.61 4.87
C MET A 803 -11.89 -43.87 3.98
N LEU A 804 -11.71 -45.08 4.52
CA LEU A 804 -11.68 -46.33 3.74
C LEU A 804 -13.04 -46.78 3.14
N PRO A 805 -14.20 -46.64 3.82
CA PRO A 805 -15.51 -47.02 3.28
C PRO A 805 -16.11 -45.97 2.34
N ASN A 806 -15.51 -44.78 2.23
CA ASN A 806 -16.19 -43.60 1.70
C ASN A 806 -16.10 -43.50 0.17
N LYS A 807 -17.17 -43.05 -0.50
CA LYS A 807 -17.28 -42.90 -1.97
C LYS A 807 -16.22 -41.97 -2.59
N TYR A 808 -15.52 -41.19 -1.77
CA TYR A 808 -14.57 -40.14 -2.15
C TYR A 808 -13.19 -40.64 -2.55
N VAL A 809 -12.87 -41.91 -2.30
CA VAL A 809 -11.49 -42.39 -2.41
C VAL A 809 -11.43 -43.66 -3.26
N LYS A 810 -11.21 -43.50 -4.58
CA LYS A 810 -10.91 -44.59 -5.53
C LYS A 810 -9.46 -44.46 -6.04
N GLY A 811 -8.87 -45.55 -6.52
CA GLY A 811 -7.50 -45.56 -7.08
C GLY A 811 -6.44 -45.09 -6.07
N ARG A 812 -5.54 -44.19 -6.50
CA ARG A 812 -4.45 -43.61 -5.70
C ARG A 812 -4.82 -43.16 -4.29
N GLY A 813 -5.97 -42.51 -4.13
CA GLY A 813 -6.39 -42.01 -2.81
C GLY A 813 -6.59 -43.15 -1.81
N ALA A 814 -7.06 -44.31 -2.27
CA ALA A 814 -7.44 -45.42 -1.40
C ALA A 814 -6.19 -46.16 -0.93
N LEU A 815 -5.20 -46.25 -1.82
CA LEU A 815 -3.86 -46.72 -1.48
C LEU A 815 -3.22 -45.85 -0.41
N ILE A 816 -3.26 -44.52 -0.59
CA ILE A 816 -2.67 -43.57 0.36
C ILE A 816 -3.35 -43.69 1.72
N ALA A 817 -4.69 -43.68 1.77
CA ALA A 817 -5.44 -43.82 3.02
C ALA A 817 -5.13 -45.15 3.75
N ARG A 818 -5.03 -46.26 3.01
CA ARG A 818 -4.64 -47.57 3.59
C ARG A 818 -3.22 -47.56 4.13
N ALA A 819 -2.27 -46.99 3.38
CA ALA A 819 -0.87 -46.92 3.79
C ALA A 819 -0.71 -46.03 5.05
N GLU A 820 -1.35 -44.86 5.09
CA GLU A 820 -1.32 -44.01 6.27
C GLU A 820 -2.04 -44.65 7.47
N TYR A 821 -3.20 -45.30 7.25
CA TYR A 821 -3.89 -46.04 8.32
C TYR A 821 -2.96 -47.07 8.98
N VAL A 822 -2.30 -47.87 8.14
CA VAL A 822 -1.36 -48.89 8.58
C VAL A 822 -0.14 -48.29 9.28
N HIS A 823 0.43 -47.21 8.76
CA HIS A 823 1.53 -46.49 9.40
C HIS A 823 1.17 -46.02 10.80
N HIS A 824 0.01 -45.39 10.98
CA HIS A 824 -0.42 -44.89 12.27
C HIS A 824 -0.76 -45.99 13.27
N LEU A 825 -1.28 -47.15 12.83
CA LEU A 825 -1.47 -48.32 13.71
C LEU A 825 -0.13 -48.85 14.28
N VAL A 826 0.89 -48.93 13.43
CA VAL A 826 2.23 -49.40 13.82
C VAL A 826 2.89 -48.40 14.77
N ALA A 827 2.92 -47.12 14.39
CA ALA A 827 3.54 -46.07 15.18
C ALA A 827 2.82 -45.80 16.52
N GLY A 828 1.52 -46.10 16.60
CA GLY A 828 0.73 -46.05 17.84
C GLY A 828 0.94 -47.25 18.79
N GLY A 829 1.75 -48.24 18.41
CA GLY A 829 2.09 -49.38 19.27
C GLY A 829 0.98 -50.42 19.46
N ALA A 830 -0.06 -50.42 18.63
CA ALA A 830 -1.20 -51.34 18.73
C ALA A 830 -0.90 -52.74 18.14
N LEU A 831 0.27 -53.32 18.41
CA LEU A 831 0.87 -54.47 17.69
C LEU A 831 -0.06 -55.68 17.48
N GLU A 832 -0.87 -56.06 18.46
CA GLU A 832 -1.74 -57.26 18.37
C GLU A 832 -2.92 -57.07 17.42
N LYS A 833 -3.67 -55.96 17.54
CA LYS A 833 -4.74 -55.60 16.57
C LYS A 833 -4.16 -55.26 15.20
N THR A 834 -2.96 -54.68 15.18
CA THR A 834 -2.23 -54.29 13.96
C THR A 834 -1.82 -55.51 13.15
N THR A 835 -1.40 -56.61 13.75
CA THR A 835 -0.85 -57.75 12.98
C THR A 835 -1.88 -58.43 12.07
N GLN A 836 -3.14 -58.55 12.49
CA GLN A 836 -4.18 -59.20 11.67
C GLN A 836 -4.79 -58.25 10.62
N GLU A 837 -5.09 -57.01 11.01
CA GLU A 837 -5.66 -56.00 10.10
C GLU A 837 -4.61 -55.48 9.11
N ALA A 838 -3.36 -55.27 9.56
CA ALA A 838 -2.26 -54.88 8.66
C ALA A 838 -1.88 -55.99 7.68
N ARG A 839 -1.92 -57.28 8.05
CA ARG A 839 -1.70 -58.38 7.07
C ARG A 839 -2.73 -58.36 5.93
N ARG A 840 -4.00 -58.11 6.23
CA ARG A 840 -5.05 -57.95 5.21
C ARG A 840 -4.79 -56.71 4.34
N LEU A 841 -4.41 -55.59 4.96
CA LEU A 841 -4.15 -54.33 4.26
C LEU A 841 -2.85 -54.35 3.45
N ILE A 842 -1.81 -55.07 3.86
CA ILE A 842 -0.57 -55.25 3.09
C ILE A 842 -0.88 -55.87 1.73
N THR A 843 -1.75 -56.87 1.68
CA THR A 843 -2.16 -57.47 0.40
C THR A 843 -2.84 -56.44 -0.50
N GLN A 844 -3.68 -55.58 0.08
CA GLN A 844 -4.33 -54.48 -0.65
C GLN A 844 -3.33 -53.37 -1.06
N ILE A 845 -2.35 -53.05 -0.22
CA ILE A 845 -1.28 -52.08 -0.50
C ILE A 845 -0.40 -52.60 -1.63
N LYS A 846 0.04 -53.87 -1.58
CA LYS A 846 0.79 -54.51 -2.68
C LYS A 846 0.02 -54.41 -3.98
N ARG A 847 -1.25 -54.80 -3.98
CA ARG A 847 -2.10 -54.72 -5.18
C ARG A 847 -2.23 -53.28 -5.69
N SER A 848 -2.59 -52.34 -4.82
CA SER A 848 -2.83 -50.96 -5.26
C SER A 848 -1.53 -50.25 -5.65
N ALA A 849 -0.39 -50.58 -5.02
CA ALA A 849 0.91 -50.05 -5.40
C ALA A 849 1.35 -50.57 -6.78
N ARG A 850 1.02 -51.83 -7.12
CA ARG A 850 1.21 -52.38 -8.47
C ARG A 850 0.32 -51.64 -9.48
N GLU A 851 -0.95 -51.40 -9.16
CA GLU A 851 -1.88 -50.62 -10.01
C GLU A 851 -1.34 -49.18 -10.24
N VAL A 852 -0.91 -48.48 -9.18
CA VAL A 852 -0.33 -47.12 -9.30
C VAL A 852 1.01 -47.10 -10.05
N TYR A 853 1.84 -48.12 -9.89
CA TYR A 853 3.09 -48.26 -10.64
C TYR A 853 2.82 -48.43 -12.14
N ALA A 854 1.90 -49.34 -12.50
CA ALA A 854 1.65 -49.74 -13.88
C ALA A 854 0.76 -48.75 -14.64
N GLU A 855 -0.38 -48.39 -14.06
CA GLU A 855 -1.42 -47.58 -14.72
C GLU A 855 -1.14 -46.08 -14.59
N GLU A 856 -0.77 -45.61 -13.39
CA GLU A 856 -0.57 -44.18 -13.11
C GLU A 856 0.88 -43.70 -13.28
N ARG A 857 1.84 -44.61 -13.42
CA ARG A 857 3.29 -44.33 -13.53
C ARG A 857 3.84 -43.45 -12.41
N ASN A 858 3.22 -43.50 -11.24
CA ASN A 858 3.62 -42.70 -10.09
C ASN A 858 4.53 -43.50 -9.15
N TYR A 859 5.79 -43.63 -9.54
CA TYR A 859 6.77 -44.48 -8.84
C TYR A 859 7.09 -44.03 -7.42
N VAL A 860 7.02 -42.72 -7.14
CA VAL A 860 7.22 -42.16 -5.80
C VAL A 860 6.12 -42.64 -4.84
N VAL A 861 4.86 -42.54 -5.25
CA VAL A 861 3.73 -42.96 -4.42
C VAL A 861 3.72 -44.48 -4.21
N ALA A 862 4.06 -45.25 -5.24
CA ALA A 862 4.21 -46.70 -5.14
C ALA A 862 5.34 -47.07 -4.17
N LEU A 863 6.51 -46.44 -4.29
CA LEU A 863 7.67 -46.65 -3.40
C LEU A 863 7.30 -46.39 -1.94
N ASP A 864 6.65 -45.26 -1.66
CA ASP A 864 6.29 -44.86 -0.30
C ASP A 864 5.30 -45.85 0.35
N ALA A 865 4.31 -46.32 -0.42
CA ALA A 865 3.35 -47.32 0.04
C ALA A 865 4.04 -48.68 0.31
N LEU A 866 4.99 -49.08 -0.54
CA LEU A 866 5.77 -50.30 -0.38
C LEU A 866 6.72 -50.22 0.81
N ASN A 867 7.31 -49.06 1.12
CA ASN A 867 8.13 -48.86 2.31
C ASN A 867 7.32 -49.07 3.60
N VAL A 868 6.06 -48.60 3.65
CA VAL A 868 5.14 -48.88 4.77
C VAL A 868 4.84 -50.37 4.87
N ALA A 869 4.64 -51.05 3.74
CA ALA A 869 4.41 -52.49 3.74
C ALA A 869 5.67 -53.26 4.20
N ALA A 870 6.87 -52.83 3.79
CA ALA A 870 8.15 -53.41 4.16
C ALA A 870 8.46 -53.25 5.66
N SER A 871 8.07 -52.13 6.29
CA SER A 871 8.27 -51.94 7.73
C SER A 871 7.47 -52.92 8.60
N ILE A 872 6.48 -53.60 8.02
CA ILE A 872 5.60 -54.55 8.72
C ILE A 872 5.90 -55.98 8.32
N SER A 873 6.21 -56.20 7.04
CA SER A 873 6.65 -57.49 6.51
C SER A 873 8.04 -57.35 5.91
N THR A 874 9.04 -57.19 6.77
CA THR A 874 10.46 -57.08 6.37
C THR A 874 10.96 -58.32 5.63
N LYS A 875 10.28 -59.44 5.81
CA LYS A 875 10.57 -60.73 5.17
C LYS A 875 9.63 -61.04 4.00
N ASP A 876 9.05 -60.08 3.28
CA ASP A 876 8.26 -60.36 2.06
C ASP A 876 9.07 -60.03 0.81
N GLU A 877 9.45 -61.08 0.06
CA GLU A 877 10.25 -60.98 -1.16
C GLU A 877 9.57 -60.18 -2.26
N GLU A 878 8.23 -60.19 -2.35
CA GLU A 878 7.50 -59.42 -3.37
C GLU A 878 7.53 -57.92 -3.10
N ILE A 879 7.58 -57.52 -1.82
CA ILE A 879 7.66 -56.11 -1.44
C ILE A 879 9.06 -55.59 -1.79
N GLN A 880 10.11 -56.32 -1.42
CA GLN A 880 11.49 -55.92 -1.71
C GLN A 880 11.78 -55.85 -3.21
N GLU A 881 11.27 -56.80 -3.99
CA GLU A 881 11.38 -56.78 -5.45
C GLU A 881 10.64 -55.57 -6.06
N ALA A 882 9.45 -55.23 -5.55
CA ALA A 882 8.71 -54.06 -6.00
C ALA A 882 9.40 -52.74 -5.60
N LEU A 883 10.04 -52.68 -4.43
CA LEU A 883 10.88 -51.56 -4.01
C LEU A 883 12.07 -51.37 -4.96
N GLY A 884 12.75 -52.46 -5.33
CA GLY A 884 13.84 -52.45 -6.31
C GLY A 884 13.43 -51.82 -7.63
N ARG A 885 12.28 -52.25 -8.18
CA ARG A 885 11.72 -51.67 -9.42
C ARG A 885 11.38 -50.19 -9.30
N CYS A 886 10.84 -49.74 -8.17
CA CYS A 886 10.52 -48.33 -7.96
C CYS A 886 11.79 -47.47 -7.85
N ASN A 887 12.79 -47.93 -7.10
CA ASN A 887 14.08 -47.26 -6.96
C ASN A 887 14.81 -47.14 -8.30
N ALA A 888 14.82 -48.19 -9.12
CA ALA A 888 15.38 -48.14 -10.48
C ALA A 888 14.68 -47.10 -11.37
N ARG A 889 13.35 -46.99 -11.31
CA ARG A 889 12.59 -45.96 -12.05
C ARG A 889 12.89 -44.54 -11.60
N LEU A 890 13.30 -44.38 -10.35
CA LEU A 890 13.76 -43.13 -9.77
C LEU A 890 15.29 -42.94 -9.87
N GLN A 891 15.98 -43.81 -10.63
CA GLN A 891 17.42 -43.81 -10.84
C GLN A 891 18.26 -43.92 -9.56
N ARG A 892 17.69 -44.52 -8.49
CA ARG A 892 18.39 -44.83 -7.24
C ARG A 892 18.97 -46.25 -7.32
N TRP A 893 20.07 -46.39 -8.05
CA TRP A 893 20.61 -47.71 -8.41
C TRP A 893 21.11 -48.52 -7.21
N ASP A 894 21.77 -47.90 -6.25
CA ASP A 894 22.25 -48.58 -5.04
C ASP A 894 21.09 -49.12 -4.20
N ASP A 895 20.06 -48.30 -3.98
CA ASP A 895 18.83 -48.70 -3.27
C ASP A 895 18.04 -49.77 -4.03
N SER A 896 18.07 -49.72 -5.37
CA SER A 896 17.47 -50.74 -6.23
C SER A 896 18.16 -52.09 -6.02
N ASP A 897 19.49 -52.12 -6.12
CA ASP A 897 20.28 -53.34 -6.01
C ASP A 897 20.17 -53.94 -4.60
N ALA A 898 20.25 -53.12 -3.56
CA ALA A 898 20.07 -53.55 -2.18
C ALA A 898 18.70 -54.22 -1.97
N ALA A 899 17.62 -53.65 -2.54
CA ALA A 899 16.28 -54.20 -2.43
C ALA A 899 16.12 -55.52 -3.19
N PHE A 900 16.67 -55.65 -4.41
CA PHE A 900 16.63 -56.91 -5.16
C PHE A 900 17.46 -58.02 -4.48
N LEU A 901 18.65 -57.71 -3.96
CA LEU A 901 19.46 -58.65 -3.18
C LEU A 901 18.69 -59.13 -1.94
N SER A 902 18.08 -58.20 -1.20
CA SER A 902 17.22 -58.54 -0.05
C SER A 902 16.07 -59.45 -0.45
N ALA A 903 15.42 -59.21 -1.60
CA ALA A 903 14.34 -60.06 -2.10
C ALA A 903 14.82 -61.49 -2.41
N ILE A 904 16.00 -61.65 -3.02
CA ILE A 904 16.61 -62.94 -3.33
C ILE A 904 16.96 -63.69 -2.04
N ASP A 905 17.59 -63.01 -1.08
CA ASP A 905 17.98 -63.62 0.21
C ASP A 905 16.75 -64.10 0.99
N ILE A 906 15.68 -63.30 1.03
CA ILE A 906 14.40 -63.67 1.65
C ILE A 906 13.79 -64.88 0.92
N GLY A 907 13.79 -64.89 -0.41
CA GLY A 907 13.27 -65.98 -1.23
C GLY A 907 14.01 -67.29 -0.98
N ARG A 908 15.35 -67.27 -1.03
CA ARG A 908 16.23 -68.42 -0.75
C ARG A 908 16.03 -68.92 0.68
N ALA A 909 16.00 -68.03 1.67
CA ALA A 909 15.74 -68.39 3.07
C ALA A 909 14.38 -69.09 3.28
N LYS A 910 13.36 -68.71 2.48
CA LYS A 910 12.04 -69.34 2.48
C LYS A 910 11.90 -70.54 1.55
N LYS A 911 12.97 -70.93 0.84
CA LYS A 911 12.96 -71.98 -0.20
C LYS A 911 11.92 -71.72 -1.29
N LYS A 912 11.71 -70.46 -1.67
CA LYS A 912 10.88 -70.06 -2.80
C LYS A 912 11.72 -69.89 -4.07
N PRO A 913 11.17 -70.13 -5.27
CA PRO A 913 11.86 -69.83 -6.52
C PRO A 913 12.24 -68.35 -6.60
N VAL A 914 13.51 -68.05 -6.92
CA VAL A 914 14.03 -66.67 -7.05
C VAL A 914 14.33 -66.26 -8.50
N ALA A 915 14.23 -67.19 -9.45
CA ALA A 915 14.48 -66.93 -10.88
C ALA A 915 13.65 -65.74 -11.42
N TRP A 916 12.39 -65.60 -10.99
CA TRP A 916 11.53 -64.48 -11.40
C TRP A 916 12.00 -63.11 -10.87
N ILE A 917 12.66 -63.07 -9.70
CA ILE A 917 13.23 -61.84 -9.11
C ILE A 917 14.45 -61.42 -9.94
N LEU A 918 15.35 -62.37 -10.22
CA LEU A 918 16.53 -62.16 -11.07
C LEU A 918 16.13 -61.69 -12.47
N LYS A 919 15.10 -62.32 -13.08
CA LYS A 919 14.51 -61.89 -14.34
C LYS A 919 14.00 -60.44 -14.28
N ASN A 920 13.25 -60.07 -13.25
CA ASN A 920 12.72 -58.71 -13.12
C ASN A 920 13.85 -57.68 -12.92
N TRP A 921 14.90 -58.03 -12.18
CA TRP A 921 16.09 -57.19 -11.99
C TRP A 921 16.85 -57.01 -13.32
N GLY A 922 17.08 -58.10 -14.07
CA GLY A 922 17.69 -58.04 -15.39
C GLY A 922 16.87 -57.20 -16.36
N HIS A 923 15.54 -57.37 -16.37
CA HIS A 923 14.65 -56.61 -17.24
C HIS A 923 14.65 -55.11 -16.94
N ILE A 924 14.61 -54.69 -15.65
CA ILE A 924 14.67 -53.26 -15.32
C ILE A 924 16.04 -52.67 -15.69
N ARG A 925 17.13 -53.44 -15.56
CA ARG A 925 18.48 -53.03 -16.00
C ARG A 925 18.55 -52.85 -17.52
N ALA A 926 18.04 -53.81 -18.28
CA ALA A 926 17.95 -53.73 -19.74
C ALA A 926 17.19 -52.47 -20.20
N ARG A 927 16.09 -52.12 -19.52
CA ARG A 927 15.30 -50.92 -19.86
C ARG A 927 16.09 -49.61 -19.72
N PHE A 928 17.04 -49.54 -18.81
CA PHE A 928 17.91 -48.38 -18.60
C PHE A 928 19.30 -48.56 -19.25
N SER A 929 19.41 -49.44 -20.25
CA SER A 929 20.62 -49.69 -21.04
C SER A 929 21.82 -50.28 -20.26
N TYR A 930 21.59 -50.89 -19.10
CA TYR A 930 22.62 -51.66 -18.37
C TYR A 930 22.67 -53.11 -18.88
N TYR A 931 22.99 -53.29 -20.16
CA TYR A 931 22.84 -54.56 -20.86
C TYR A 931 23.75 -55.67 -20.33
N ASP A 932 25.03 -55.38 -20.04
CA ASP A 932 25.96 -56.41 -19.54
C ASP A 932 25.48 -57.00 -18.20
N ARG A 933 25.04 -56.12 -17.29
CA ARG A 933 24.49 -56.56 -16.01
C ARG A 933 23.15 -57.29 -16.17
N ALA A 934 22.32 -56.87 -17.12
CA ALA A 934 21.06 -57.56 -17.41
C ALA A 934 21.30 -58.98 -17.93
N GLU A 935 22.27 -59.17 -18.81
CA GLU A 935 22.67 -60.47 -19.37
C GLU A 935 23.16 -61.42 -18.27
N GLU A 936 24.01 -60.94 -17.36
CA GLU A 936 24.44 -61.72 -16.18
C GLU A 936 23.24 -62.18 -15.33
N LEU A 937 22.29 -61.27 -15.06
CA LEU A 937 21.10 -61.56 -14.26
C LEU A 937 20.14 -62.54 -14.95
N PHE A 938 20.00 -62.46 -16.28
CA PHE A 938 19.22 -63.44 -17.03
C PHE A 938 19.89 -64.82 -17.04
N ALA A 939 21.21 -64.89 -17.18
CA ALA A 939 21.95 -66.15 -17.09
C ALA A 939 21.81 -66.79 -15.69
N GLU A 940 21.89 -65.99 -14.61
CA GLU A 940 21.66 -66.48 -13.24
C GLU A 940 20.20 -66.95 -13.07
N ALA A 941 19.23 -66.23 -13.64
CA ALA A 941 17.82 -66.65 -13.61
C ALA A 941 17.58 -67.98 -14.32
N GLU A 942 18.22 -68.22 -15.47
CA GLU A 942 18.15 -69.50 -16.21
C GLU A 942 18.75 -70.66 -15.40
N GLN A 943 19.87 -70.42 -14.70
CA GLN A 943 20.49 -71.41 -13.83
C GLN A 943 19.59 -71.78 -12.65
N GLU A 944 19.01 -70.77 -11.97
CA GLU A 944 18.07 -70.96 -10.84
C GLU A 944 16.75 -71.63 -11.26
N ALA A 945 16.33 -71.46 -12.51
CA ALA A 945 15.18 -72.17 -13.08
C ALA A 945 15.48 -73.66 -13.43
N GLY A 946 16.71 -74.14 -13.19
CA GLY A 946 17.11 -75.51 -13.49
C GLY A 946 17.43 -75.77 -14.96
N GLY A 947 17.78 -74.73 -15.71
CA GLY A 947 18.10 -74.83 -17.15
C GLY A 947 16.90 -75.03 -18.07
N ASP A 948 15.68 -75.12 -17.52
CA ASP A 948 14.47 -75.11 -18.33
C ASP A 948 14.22 -73.67 -18.80
N LYS A 949 14.27 -73.45 -20.11
CA LYS A 949 14.19 -72.11 -20.72
C LYS A 949 12.78 -71.55 -20.58
N ASP A 950 12.48 -70.97 -19.43
CA ASP A 950 11.22 -70.30 -19.13
C ASP A 950 10.94 -69.21 -20.18
N ALA A 951 9.73 -69.23 -20.76
CA ALA A 951 9.32 -68.29 -21.80
C ALA A 951 9.44 -66.82 -21.36
N SER A 952 9.26 -66.55 -20.06
CA SER A 952 9.37 -65.20 -19.48
C SER A 952 10.81 -64.68 -19.44
N ILE A 953 11.79 -65.56 -19.20
CA ILE A 953 13.22 -65.19 -19.21
C ILE A 953 13.69 -64.99 -20.66
N LEU A 954 13.32 -65.90 -21.55
CA LEU A 954 13.63 -65.79 -22.98
C LEU A 954 13.04 -64.52 -23.59
N GLY A 955 11.77 -64.20 -23.29
CA GLY A 955 11.11 -62.99 -23.77
C GLY A 955 11.76 -61.71 -23.25
N ALA A 956 12.13 -61.65 -21.97
CA ALA A 956 12.81 -60.49 -21.38
C ALA A 956 14.24 -60.28 -21.96
N ARG A 957 14.98 -61.36 -22.20
CA ARG A 957 16.30 -61.32 -22.85
C ARG A 957 16.20 -60.93 -24.34
N ALA A 958 15.19 -61.43 -25.04
CA ALA A 958 14.88 -60.99 -26.41
C ALA A 958 14.58 -59.49 -26.50
N TYR A 959 13.83 -58.96 -25.54
CA TYR A 959 13.59 -57.52 -25.41
C TYR A 959 14.88 -56.73 -25.18
N MET A 960 15.79 -57.24 -24.33
CA MET A 960 17.11 -56.64 -24.12
C MET A 960 17.91 -56.57 -25.44
N ASN A 961 18.00 -57.69 -26.18
CA ASN A 961 18.70 -57.75 -27.47
C ASN A 961 18.08 -56.78 -28.49
N TRP A 962 16.75 -56.64 -28.49
CA TRP A 962 16.09 -55.65 -29.33
C TRP A 962 16.54 -54.22 -28.98
N LYS A 963 16.56 -53.86 -27.69
CA LYS A 963 17.02 -52.54 -27.24
C LYS A 963 18.51 -52.30 -27.48
N ARG A 964 19.33 -53.36 -27.51
CA ARG A 964 20.74 -53.34 -27.88
C ARG A 964 20.98 -53.18 -29.39
N GLY A 965 19.95 -53.37 -30.22
CA GLY A 965 20.05 -53.32 -31.68
C GLY A 965 20.39 -54.66 -32.34
N GLU A 966 20.42 -55.76 -31.58
CA GLU A 966 20.71 -57.11 -32.04
C GLU A 966 19.40 -57.76 -32.55
N LEU A 967 18.88 -57.22 -33.66
CA LEU A 967 17.52 -57.53 -34.15
C LEU A 967 17.31 -59.01 -34.48
N ALA A 968 18.33 -59.69 -35.01
CA ALA A 968 18.27 -61.11 -35.35
C ALA A 968 18.17 -61.99 -34.10
N ASP A 969 18.94 -61.67 -33.05
CA ASP A 969 18.93 -62.40 -31.78
C ASP A 969 17.65 -62.12 -30.99
N ALA A 970 17.12 -60.90 -31.09
CA ALA A 970 15.81 -60.55 -30.53
C ALA A 970 14.68 -61.34 -31.19
N GLU A 971 14.63 -61.39 -32.52
CA GLU A 971 13.64 -62.19 -33.26
C GLU A 971 13.72 -63.67 -32.88
N LYS A 972 14.93 -64.25 -32.89
CA LYS A 972 15.18 -65.64 -32.47
C LYS A 972 14.73 -65.90 -31.03
N GLY A 973 15.01 -64.97 -30.12
CA GLY A 973 14.64 -65.08 -28.71
C GLY A 973 13.12 -65.02 -28.48
N PHE A 974 12.42 -64.12 -29.17
CA PHE A 974 10.96 -64.04 -29.09
C PHE A 974 10.28 -65.28 -29.69
N CYS A 975 10.77 -65.81 -30.81
CA CYS A 975 10.30 -67.08 -31.37
C CYS A 975 10.49 -68.23 -30.37
N ALA A 976 11.70 -68.36 -29.79
CA ALA A 976 11.97 -69.40 -28.79
C ALA A 976 11.06 -69.29 -27.56
N ALA A 977 10.71 -68.07 -27.13
CA ALA A 977 9.76 -67.86 -26.05
C ALA A 977 8.33 -68.30 -26.42
N LEU A 978 7.87 -68.00 -27.64
CA LEU A 978 6.53 -68.39 -28.12
C LEU A 978 6.43 -69.87 -28.50
N ASP A 979 7.52 -70.51 -28.91
CA ASP A 979 7.58 -71.95 -29.10
C ASP A 979 7.40 -72.69 -27.77
N ARG A 980 7.89 -72.08 -26.68
CA ARG A 980 7.75 -72.62 -25.32
C ARG A 980 6.37 -72.37 -24.74
N ASP A 981 5.87 -71.14 -24.84
CA ASP A 981 4.51 -70.76 -24.47
C ASP A 981 3.89 -69.91 -25.58
N PRO A 982 3.04 -70.53 -26.43
CA PRO A 982 2.38 -69.81 -27.52
C PRO A 982 1.52 -68.64 -27.06
N TRP A 983 1.07 -68.61 -25.81
CA TRP A 983 0.20 -67.58 -25.26
C TRP A 983 0.93 -66.61 -24.32
N HIS A 984 2.27 -66.62 -24.32
CA HIS A 984 3.07 -65.73 -23.49
C HIS A 984 2.86 -64.26 -23.87
N GLU A 985 2.04 -63.57 -23.09
CA GLU A 985 1.54 -62.21 -23.35
C GLU A 985 2.66 -61.22 -23.70
N TYR A 986 3.71 -61.20 -22.88
CA TYR A 986 4.84 -60.29 -23.05
C TYR A 986 5.54 -60.49 -24.40
N SER A 987 5.81 -61.75 -24.77
CA SER A 987 6.45 -62.05 -26.06
C SER A 987 5.55 -61.71 -27.24
N ILE A 988 4.24 -61.97 -27.16
CA ILE A 988 3.29 -61.62 -28.23
C ILE A 988 3.32 -60.11 -28.50
N VAL A 989 3.21 -59.30 -27.45
CA VAL A 989 3.15 -57.83 -27.56
C VAL A 989 4.47 -57.26 -28.09
N TYR A 990 5.59 -57.62 -27.47
CA TYR A 990 6.88 -57.03 -27.80
C TYR A 990 7.45 -57.57 -29.11
N PHE A 991 7.19 -58.83 -29.45
CA PHE A 991 7.56 -59.36 -30.76
C PHE A 991 6.74 -58.72 -31.88
N GLY A 992 5.43 -58.51 -31.67
CA GLY A 992 4.61 -57.76 -32.63
C GLY A 992 5.16 -56.35 -32.89
N LYS A 993 5.62 -55.64 -31.85
CA LYS A 993 6.29 -54.34 -32.00
C LYS A 993 7.60 -54.44 -32.79
N LEU A 994 8.44 -55.44 -32.51
CA LEU A 994 9.68 -55.69 -33.26
C LEU A 994 9.38 -56.01 -34.73
N LEU A 995 8.39 -56.86 -35.03
CA LEU A 995 8.01 -57.23 -36.39
C LEU A 995 7.54 -56.02 -37.20
N ARG A 996 6.76 -55.10 -36.59
CA ARG A 996 6.41 -53.82 -37.24
C ARG A 996 7.64 -52.98 -37.52
N TYR A 997 8.58 -52.92 -36.57
CA TYR A 997 9.85 -52.21 -36.73
C TYR A 997 10.70 -52.79 -37.89
N LEU A 998 10.65 -54.10 -38.12
CA LEU A 998 11.32 -54.80 -39.22
C LEU A 998 10.53 -54.77 -40.55
N GLY A 999 9.33 -54.16 -40.59
CA GLY A 999 8.47 -54.13 -41.78
C GLY A 999 7.66 -55.40 -42.04
N LYS A 1000 7.67 -56.38 -41.12
CA LYS A 1000 6.90 -57.64 -41.19
C LYS A 1000 5.47 -57.44 -40.68
N THR A 1001 4.70 -56.60 -41.39
CA THR A 1001 3.37 -56.13 -40.94
C THR A 1001 2.34 -57.25 -40.79
N GLN A 1002 2.36 -58.26 -41.65
CA GLN A 1002 1.40 -59.37 -41.61
C GLN A 1002 1.60 -60.25 -40.38
N GLU A 1003 2.84 -60.64 -40.09
CA GLU A 1003 3.19 -61.45 -38.90
C GLU A 1003 2.87 -60.69 -37.61
N ALA A 1004 3.09 -59.37 -37.59
CA ALA A 1004 2.69 -58.52 -36.46
C ALA A 1004 1.17 -58.50 -36.28
N ALA A 1005 0.39 -58.40 -37.35
CA ALA A 1005 -1.07 -58.44 -37.29
C ALA A 1005 -1.61 -59.80 -36.79
N ASP A 1006 -0.90 -60.89 -37.08
CA ASP A 1006 -1.24 -62.23 -36.57
C ASP A 1006 -1.05 -62.29 -35.05
N LEU A 1007 0.04 -61.73 -34.53
CA LEU A 1007 0.27 -61.60 -33.10
C LEU A 1007 -0.75 -60.67 -32.43
N ASP A 1008 -1.14 -59.57 -33.06
CA ASP A 1008 -2.19 -58.68 -32.53
C ASP A 1008 -3.54 -59.39 -32.40
N ARG A 1009 -3.93 -60.18 -33.42
CA ARG A 1009 -5.15 -61.00 -33.36
C ARG A 1009 -5.06 -62.02 -32.24
N LYS A 1010 -3.90 -62.65 -32.07
CA LYS A 1010 -3.63 -63.59 -30.98
C LYS A 1010 -3.75 -62.91 -29.61
N TYR A 1011 -3.25 -61.68 -29.48
CA TYR A 1011 -3.37 -60.88 -28.26
C TYR A 1011 -4.83 -60.52 -27.93
N GLN A 1012 -5.65 -60.18 -28.93
CA GLN A 1012 -7.08 -59.91 -28.70
C GLN A 1012 -7.84 -61.18 -28.27
N GLN A 1013 -7.55 -62.33 -28.88
CA GLN A 1013 -8.10 -63.62 -28.46
C GLN A 1013 -7.72 -63.97 -27.00
N LEU A 1014 -6.50 -63.64 -26.60
CA LEU A 1014 -6.04 -63.80 -25.21
C LEU A 1014 -6.87 -62.93 -24.24
N LYS A 1015 -7.19 -61.68 -24.61
CA LYS A 1015 -8.03 -60.77 -23.80
C LYS A 1015 -9.49 -61.22 -23.70
N GLU A 1016 -10.07 -61.68 -24.79
CA GLU A 1016 -11.49 -62.06 -24.86
C GLU A 1016 -11.78 -63.39 -24.16
N SER A 1017 -10.84 -64.34 -24.23
CA SER A 1017 -11.09 -65.72 -23.77
C SER A 1017 -11.13 -65.88 -22.25
N ASN A 1018 -10.73 -64.86 -21.47
CA ASN A 1018 -10.65 -64.92 -20.00
C ASN A 1018 -9.98 -66.22 -19.49
N MET A 1019 -9.15 -66.88 -20.34
CA MET A 1019 -8.54 -68.17 -20.03
C MET A 1019 -7.73 -67.99 -18.75
N ARG A 1020 -8.09 -68.81 -17.74
CA ARG A 1020 -7.60 -68.75 -16.36
C ARG A 1020 -6.14 -68.33 -16.31
N ARG A 1021 -5.91 -67.07 -15.94
CA ARG A 1021 -4.63 -66.58 -15.44
C ARG A 1021 -4.34 -67.37 -14.15
N PRO A 1022 -3.29 -68.23 -14.07
CA PRO A 1022 -2.75 -68.55 -12.77
C PRO A 1022 -2.38 -67.20 -12.13
N ASP A 1023 -2.55 -67.03 -10.82
CA ASP A 1023 -2.11 -65.83 -10.08
C ASP A 1023 -0.59 -65.54 -10.19
N ALA A 1024 0.14 -66.33 -10.99
CA ALA A 1024 1.48 -66.06 -11.47
C ALA A 1024 1.48 -64.83 -12.39
N LEU A 1025 1.91 -63.71 -11.82
CA LEU A 1025 2.47 -62.55 -12.52
C LEU A 1025 1.61 -62.06 -13.70
N ARG A 1026 0.64 -61.19 -13.39
CA ARG A 1026 0.25 -60.16 -14.36
C ARG A 1026 1.53 -59.42 -14.79
N ASP A 1027 2.12 -59.84 -15.90
CA ASP A 1027 3.10 -59.06 -16.68
C ASP A 1027 2.41 -57.86 -17.39
N ASP A 1028 1.13 -57.57 -17.05
CA ASP A 1028 0.43 -56.28 -17.25
C ASP A 1028 1.19 -55.06 -16.66
N PHE A 1029 2.40 -55.24 -16.13
CA PHE A 1029 3.30 -54.20 -15.62
C PHE A 1029 3.85 -53.25 -16.70
N PHE A 1030 3.63 -53.52 -17.99
CA PHE A 1030 4.47 -52.98 -19.06
C PHE A 1030 3.78 -52.13 -20.15
N ASP A 1031 2.52 -51.71 -20.00
CA ASP A 1031 1.83 -50.97 -21.06
C ASP A 1031 1.91 -49.43 -20.98
N ASN A 1032 1.83 -48.82 -22.18
CA ASN A 1032 1.73 -47.40 -22.56
C ASN A 1032 3.00 -46.56 -22.81
N GLU A 1033 4.03 -47.11 -23.46
CA GLU A 1033 4.85 -46.25 -24.35
C GLU A 1033 4.21 -46.18 -25.72
#